data_AF-A0A2S4PSM0-F1
#
_entry.id   AF-A0A2S4PSM0-F1
#
_cell.length_a   1.000
_cell.length_b   1.000
_cell.length_c   1.000
_cell.angle_alpha   90.00
_cell.angle_beta   90.00
_cell.angle_gamma   90.00
#
_symmetry.space_group_name_H-M   'P 1'
#
loop_
_entity.id
_entity.type
_entity.pdbx_description
1 polymer ?
#
loop_
_entity_poly.entity_id
_entity_poly.type
_entity_poly.pdbx_seq_one_letter_code
_entity_poly.pdbx_strand_id
1 'polypeptide(L)'
;MKYQQLLGCRGIDLTKAKDIYARFTTTVICNSVIQNSRNVCGLSPAAARPVCAETCAQQAESESIITANRDLCPQLSPNADDQIRADFTNCALPANSLTSACISGALNEPNNCGFGESTVGLCQYCASGGINSTDTCCYNSDVKNRCANIALPTITGFVTFTTPIPSQTGTSPKSVDTGKSAGNSYSKLSSGAIAGICIGSVLGLSLVAGLFFLFISCLRKRREAVDAVAFNQPPASMFQYTRNDQNNVSVTPAASNPDGYEILPGGRIARMSALEDQSNPLFKVEPGQVLRPPPTGRRAGSLSSNSALAADYPQSPTSDSIGGHSSNRAPASLQSEQLLSFKDYYSVDEIHPGEKVAVLWAYQPRATDEFALERGDMLKVAGIWDDGWATGVMINERADEWDSKHNTHRDSGVSETIHSRYESPAILNNDIKAFPLVCVCLPEHWRKTVEGDASLDSGLSLPGNENSISDLSWKPKGIILSGGPYSVYDSKAPHVDPSIFELGIPILGICYGLQEIAWHHGKNVIAGKEREYGLADVTTLKSGRNVDILFEDLEDNFRVWMSHGDKLGALPPSFQTILTTKNSPFAGIVHKTKPIYGIQFHPEVTHTPKGSQLLKNFAVKICGAKQNWTMDSFITKEKERIRSMVGDKALVLGAVSGGVDSTVAAKLMYDAIGDRFHAILVDNGCMRQNECALVKETLVRELGINLTVVDASDLFLDGLKGISDDPEAKRKFIGNTFIDVFEAEAKKIEASIADQEHGRKVEWFLQGTLYPDVIESVSFKGPSATIKTHHNVGGLPERMVNGQGLKLIEPLRELFKDEVRELGRELGISEELVMRHPFPGPGIAIRVLGEVTREQVAIARKADFIFIEEIKKCGLYNKISQAYAALLPVKAVGVMGDMRVHQQVITLRAVQTTDFMTANVFRFDWEFLERVSTRICNEVEGVCRVVYDMTSKPPGTIEM
;
A
#
# COMPACT_ATOMS: atom_id res chain seq x y z
N MET A 1 28.11 1.09 35.89
CA MET A 1 27.12 0.36 36.70
C MET A 1 26.14 -0.45 35.83
N LYS A 2 25.21 0.14 35.06
CA LYS A 2 24.23 -0.55 34.17
C LYS A 2 24.72 -1.89 33.58
N TYR A 3 25.75 -1.86 32.71
CA TYR A 3 26.29 -3.06 32.05
C TYR A 3 26.68 -4.20 33.00
N GLN A 4 27.17 -3.87 34.19
CA GLN A 4 27.67 -4.83 35.17
C GLN A 4 26.58 -5.39 36.08
N GLN A 5 25.57 -4.58 36.41
CA GLN A 5 24.51 -4.94 37.37
C GLN A 5 23.21 -5.42 36.70
N LEU A 6 22.87 -4.90 35.51
CA LEU A 6 21.60 -5.17 34.83
C LEU A 6 21.76 -6.08 33.61
N LEU A 7 22.89 -5.97 32.89
CA LEU A 7 23.17 -6.76 31.68
C LEU A 7 24.09 -7.97 31.94
N GLY A 8 24.86 -7.99 33.03
CA GLY A 8 25.71 -9.11 33.45
C GLY A 8 27.15 -9.13 32.90
N CYS A 9 27.57 -8.03 32.28
CA CYS A 9 28.92 -7.87 31.73
C CYS A 9 29.97 -7.57 32.81
N ARG A 10 31.25 -7.80 32.53
CA ARG A 10 32.34 -7.64 33.52
C ARG A 10 33.48 -6.81 32.96
N GLY A 11 34.21 -6.11 33.82
CA GLY A 11 35.42 -5.35 33.45
C GLY A 11 35.20 -4.03 32.69
N ILE A 12 34.08 -3.85 31.99
CA ILE A 12 33.79 -2.67 31.15
C ILE A 12 33.99 -1.35 31.92
N ASP A 13 34.90 -0.53 31.41
CA ASP A 13 35.18 0.84 31.85
C ASP A 13 35.03 1.81 30.66
N LEU A 14 33.90 2.51 30.64
CA LEU A 14 33.51 3.44 29.57
C LEU A 14 34.42 4.68 29.43
N THR A 15 35.43 4.84 30.30
CA THR A 15 36.46 5.89 30.16
C THR A 15 37.67 5.44 29.31
N LYS A 16 37.80 4.14 29.00
CA LYS A 16 38.88 3.60 28.19
C LYS A 16 38.49 3.49 26.72
N ALA A 17 39.25 4.13 25.83
CA ALA A 17 39.06 4.05 24.37
C ALA A 17 39.12 2.64 23.77
N LYS A 18 39.64 1.65 24.51
CA LYS A 18 39.72 0.22 24.11
C LYS A 18 38.48 -0.59 24.46
N ASP A 19 37.64 -0.10 25.37
CA ASP A 19 36.42 -0.79 25.79
C ASP A 19 35.27 -0.38 24.83
N ILE A 20 34.30 -1.28 24.62
CA ILE A 20 33.19 -0.99 23.70
C ILE A 20 32.14 -0.12 24.41
N TYR A 21 31.84 1.02 23.80
CA TYR A 21 30.85 2.00 24.24
C TYR A 21 29.65 1.96 23.28
N ALA A 22 28.41 2.03 23.79
CA ALA A 22 27.23 1.99 22.91
C ALA A 22 26.94 3.37 22.27
N ARG A 23 26.52 3.34 21.01
CA ARG A 23 26.39 4.51 20.14
C ARG A 23 25.27 5.44 20.59
N PHE A 24 25.63 6.65 21.04
CA PHE A 24 24.77 7.69 21.61
C PHE A 24 24.40 7.52 23.10
N THR A 25 25.20 6.78 23.88
CA THR A 25 24.95 6.58 25.32
C THR A 25 24.86 7.92 26.08
N THR A 26 25.71 8.91 25.78
CA THR A 26 25.64 10.23 26.44
C THR A 26 24.34 10.93 26.10
N THR A 27 23.99 11.00 24.81
CA THR A 27 22.76 11.61 24.30
C THR A 27 21.52 11.02 24.96
N VAL A 28 21.42 9.70 25.09
CA VAL A 28 20.27 9.02 25.70
C VAL A 28 20.18 9.29 27.21
N ILE A 29 21.31 9.29 27.93
CA ILE A 29 21.36 9.66 29.36
C ILE A 29 20.95 11.13 29.55
N CYS A 30 21.51 12.05 28.76
CA CYS A 30 21.15 13.46 28.80
C CYS A 30 19.67 13.71 28.47
N ASN A 31 19.11 13.01 27.47
CA ASN A 31 17.68 13.05 27.16
C ASN A 31 16.83 12.65 28.37
N SER A 32 17.16 11.54 29.03
CA SER A 32 16.44 11.09 30.23
C SER A 32 16.50 12.14 31.35
N VAL A 33 17.67 12.73 31.63
CA VAL A 33 17.80 13.79 32.63
C VAL A 33 16.99 15.05 32.24
N ILE A 34 17.06 15.48 30.97
CA ILE A 34 16.37 16.69 30.48
C ILE A 34 14.84 16.51 30.48
N GLN A 35 14.31 15.37 29.99
CA GLN A 35 12.87 15.16 29.94
C GLN A 35 12.27 15.00 31.35
N ASN A 36 12.93 14.26 32.25
CA ASN A 36 12.47 14.12 33.63
C ASN A 36 12.58 15.43 34.45
N SER A 37 13.55 16.30 34.13
CA SER A 37 13.71 17.60 34.81
C SER A 37 12.97 18.76 34.14
N ARG A 38 12.42 18.59 32.93
CA ARG A 38 11.80 19.66 32.12
C ARG A 38 10.88 20.58 32.90
N ASN A 39 9.94 20.00 33.66
CA ASN A 39 8.95 20.75 34.43
C ASN A 39 9.55 21.35 35.72
N VAL A 40 10.50 20.66 36.34
CA VAL A 40 11.13 21.07 37.61
C VAL A 40 12.14 22.21 37.42
N CYS A 41 12.87 22.18 36.30
CA CYS A 41 13.88 23.17 35.93
C CYS A 41 13.36 24.26 34.97
N GLY A 42 12.06 24.29 34.67
CA GLY A 42 11.43 25.30 33.81
C GLY A 42 12.00 25.37 32.38
N LEU A 43 12.43 24.24 31.82
CA LEU A 43 13.18 24.21 30.56
C LEU A 43 12.30 24.60 29.37
N SER A 44 12.80 25.51 28.53
CA SER A 44 12.09 25.96 27.33
C SER A 44 11.88 24.82 26.32
N PRO A 45 10.85 24.86 25.46
CA PRO A 45 10.63 23.84 24.44
C PRO A 45 11.79 23.63 23.45
N ALA A 46 12.70 24.61 23.33
CA ALA A 46 13.93 24.48 22.56
C ALA A 46 15.06 23.78 23.34
N ALA A 47 15.18 24.03 24.64
CA ALA A 47 16.16 23.38 25.52
C ALA A 47 15.75 21.96 25.95
N ALA A 48 14.45 21.65 25.92
CA ALA A 48 13.88 20.35 26.26
C ALA A 48 13.36 19.57 25.04
N ARG A 49 13.95 19.76 23.86
CA ARG A 49 13.67 18.92 22.68
C ARG A 49 14.07 17.47 22.99
N PRO A 50 13.18 16.48 22.78
CA PRO A 50 13.54 15.09 23.01
C PRO A 50 14.37 14.54 21.86
N VAL A 51 15.17 13.52 22.16
CA VAL A 51 15.97 12.80 21.17
C VAL A 51 15.06 12.02 20.21
N CYS A 52 15.39 12.00 18.92
CA CYS A 52 14.65 11.26 17.91
C CYS A 52 14.69 9.75 18.17
N ALA A 53 13.57 9.06 17.94
CA ALA A 53 13.48 7.63 18.23
C ALA A 53 14.43 6.75 17.39
N GLU A 54 14.95 7.26 16.27
CA GLU A 54 16.05 6.67 15.49
C GLU A 54 17.35 6.54 16.30
N THR A 55 17.72 7.60 17.03
CA THR A 55 18.89 7.59 17.90
C THR A 55 18.69 6.65 19.10
N CYS A 56 17.46 6.56 19.62
CA CYS A 56 17.12 5.57 20.65
C CYS A 56 17.31 4.12 20.15
N ALA A 57 16.94 3.82 18.90
CA ALA A 57 17.15 2.50 18.29
C ALA A 57 18.64 2.18 18.08
N GLN A 58 19.41 3.15 17.55
CA GLN A 58 20.85 3.03 17.30
C GLN A 58 21.66 2.76 18.57
N GLN A 59 21.26 3.34 19.71
CA GLN A 59 21.81 2.99 21.03
C GLN A 59 21.49 1.55 21.43
N ALA A 60 20.23 1.14 21.32
CA ALA A 60 19.80 -0.20 21.75
C ALA A 60 20.44 -1.34 20.93
N GLU A 61 20.58 -1.15 19.61
CA GLU A 61 21.32 -2.06 18.73
C GLU A 61 22.80 -2.17 19.16
N SER A 62 23.42 -1.04 19.51
CA SER A 62 24.80 -1.01 19.99
C SER A 62 24.98 -1.68 21.36
N GLU A 63 24.01 -1.55 22.26
CA GLU A 63 24.01 -2.30 23.53
C GLU A 63 23.84 -3.81 23.30
N SER A 64 23.00 -4.21 22.34
CA SER A 64 22.87 -5.62 21.93
C SER A 64 24.21 -6.17 21.43
N ILE A 65 24.91 -5.45 20.54
CA ILE A 65 26.24 -5.85 20.04
C ILE A 65 27.25 -6.04 21.18
N ILE A 66 27.24 -5.18 22.21
CA ILE A 66 28.07 -5.37 23.42
C ILE A 66 27.70 -6.66 24.16
N THR A 67 26.41 -6.90 24.40
CA THR A 67 25.94 -8.10 25.11
C THR A 67 26.16 -9.41 24.35
N ALA A 68 26.20 -9.37 23.01
CA ALA A 68 26.54 -10.52 22.18
C ALA A 68 28.01 -10.96 22.32
N ASN A 69 28.90 -10.09 22.80
CA ASN A 69 30.30 -10.43 23.06
C ASN A 69 30.44 -11.22 24.37
N ARG A 70 30.63 -12.55 24.25
CA ARG A 70 30.77 -13.47 25.39
C ARG A 70 32.03 -13.27 26.24
N ASP A 71 33.06 -12.60 25.73
CA ASP A 71 34.27 -12.29 26.51
C ASP A 71 34.03 -11.10 27.45
N LEU A 72 33.23 -10.11 27.02
CA LEU A 72 32.79 -8.98 27.83
C LEU A 72 31.60 -9.33 28.75
N CYS A 73 30.70 -10.19 28.26
CA CYS A 73 29.45 -10.57 28.92
C CYS A 73 29.35 -12.10 29.09
N PRO A 74 30.21 -12.73 29.93
CA PRO A 74 30.28 -14.18 30.09
C PRO A 74 29.08 -14.79 30.83
N GLN A 75 28.27 -13.96 31.49
CA GLN A 75 27.02 -14.35 32.15
C GLN A 75 25.99 -13.25 31.92
N LEU A 76 25.33 -13.24 30.76
CA LEU A 76 24.23 -12.30 30.52
C LEU A 76 23.16 -12.46 31.61
N SER A 77 22.62 -11.32 32.04
CA SER A 77 21.42 -11.28 32.88
C SER A 77 20.26 -11.99 32.17
N PRO A 78 19.46 -12.83 32.86
CA PRO A 78 18.25 -13.43 32.28
C PRO A 78 17.27 -12.41 31.70
N ASN A 79 17.35 -11.15 32.14
CA ASN A 79 16.50 -10.05 31.69
C ASN A 79 17.19 -9.09 30.70
N ALA A 80 18.43 -9.36 30.24
CA ALA A 80 19.25 -8.42 29.45
C ALA A 80 18.51 -7.79 28.25
N ASP A 81 17.93 -8.61 27.37
CA ASP A 81 17.19 -8.10 26.18
C ASP A 81 15.98 -7.23 26.54
N ASP A 82 15.38 -7.45 27.72
CA ASP A 82 14.22 -6.69 28.20
C ASP A 82 14.64 -5.39 28.90
N GLN A 83 15.87 -5.34 29.44
CA GLN A 83 16.49 -4.08 29.85
C GLN A 83 16.79 -3.21 28.63
N ILE A 84 17.49 -3.75 27.61
CA ILE A 84 17.82 -3.01 26.37
C ILE A 84 16.54 -2.49 25.69
N ARG A 85 15.48 -3.30 25.65
CA ARG A 85 14.13 -2.89 25.21
C ARG A 85 13.57 -1.76 26.06
N ALA A 86 13.65 -1.84 27.39
CA ALA A 86 13.14 -0.80 28.28
C ALA A 86 13.94 0.51 28.13
N ASP A 87 15.25 0.46 27.93
CA ASP A 87 16.09 1.63 27.63
C ASP A 87 15.65 2.33 26.34
N PHE A 88 15.41 1.56 25.26
CA PHE A 88 14.83 2.07 24.01
C PHE A 88 13.46 2.72 24.23
N THR A 89 12.54 2.02 24.91
CA THR A 89 11.19 2.53 25.21
C THR A 89 11.27 3.83 26.00
N ASN A 90 12.03 3.86 27.10
CA ASN A 90 12.18 5.04 27.96
C ASN A 90 12.80 6.24 27.22
N CYS A 91 13.69 6.00 26.26
CA CYS A 91 14.25 7.05 25.41
C CYS A 91 13.22 7.65 24.44
N ALA A 92 12.35 6.80 23.87
CA ALA A 92 11.36 7.16 22.86
C ALA A 92 9.95 7.52 23.41
N LEU A 93 9.72 7.41 24.72
CA LEU A 93 8.45 7.75 25.39
C LEU A 93 7.90 9.17 25.11
N PRO A 94 8.71 10.24 24.97
CA PRO A 94 8.17 11.56 24.66
C PRO A 94 7.52 11.59 23.27
N ALA A 95 6.24 11.94 23.17
CA ALA A 95 5.50 11.90 21.90
C ALA A 95 6.19 12.66 20.73
N ASN A 96 6.93 13.74 21.04
CA ASN A 96 7.67 14.52 20.04
C ASN A 96 8.97 13.84 19.55
N SER A 97 9.42 12.72 20.14
CA SER A 97 10.51 11.87 19.61
C SER A 97 10.15 11.18 18.28
N LEU A 98 8.85 11.17 17.94
CA LEU A 98 8.26 10.56 16.75
C LEU A 98 7.92 11.59 15.65
N THR A 99 8.26 12.87 15.86
CA THR A 99 7.93 13.98 14.95
C THR A 99 9.17 14.76 14.56
N SER A 100 9.07 15.62 13.55
CA SER A 100 10.16 16.49 13.07
C SER A 100 10.65 17.55 14.09
N ALA A 101 10.10 17.56 15.31
CA ALA A 101 10.51 18.43 16.41
C ALA A 101 11.61 17.83 17.32
N CYS A 102 12.04 16.60 17.08
CA CYS A 102 13.10 15.91 17.83
C CYS A 102 14.52 16.36 17.44
N ILE A 103 15.54 15.90 18.19
CA ILE A 103 16.96 16.07 17.85
C ILE A 103 17.67 14.73 17.60
N SER A 104 18.39 14.62 16.47
CA SER A 104 19.21 13.44 16.16
C SER A 104 20.50 13.43 16.98
N GLY A 105 20.89 12.26 17.50
CA GLY A 105 22.12 12.09 18.28
C GLY A 105 23.40 12.42 17.51
N ALA A 106 23.37 12.36 16.17
CA ALA A 106 24.49 12.81 15.34
C ALA A 106 24.80 14.32 15.51
N LEU A 107 23.82 15.12 15.95
CA LEU A 107 24.00 16.55 16.27
C LEU A 107 24.54 16.76 17.70
N ASN A 108 24.34 15.79 18.61
CA ASN A 108 24.77 15.86 20.01
C ASN A 108 26.15 15.23 20.24
N GLU A 109 26.49 14.16 19.52
CA GLU A 109 27.79 13.46 19.60
C GLU A 109 28.48 13.32 18.21
N PRO A 110 28.73 14.43 17.49
CA PRO A 110 29.22 14.39 16.10
C PRO A 110 30.64 13.85 15.95
N ASN A 111 31.51 14.02 16.95
CA ASN A 111 32.96 13.86 16.80
C ASN A 111 33.45 12.42 16.61
N ASN A 112 32.67 11.43 17.08
CA ASN A 112 33.06 10.01 17.05
C ASN A 112 31.85 9.10 16.73
N CYS A 113 30.91 9.60 15.91
CA CYS A 113 29.71 8.89 15.47
C CYS A 113 28.79 8.36 16.59
N GLY A 114 28.83 8.96 17.79
CA GLY A 114 28.13 8.49 18.98
C GLY A 114 28.90 7.48 19.85
N PHE A 115 30.09 7.02 19.47
CA PHE A 115 30.86 6.01 20.22
C PHE A 115 31.67 6.57 21.41
N GLY A 116 31.41 7.82 21.86
CA GLY A 116 32.17 8.48 22.91
C GLY A 116 33.68 8.48 22.61
N GLU A 117 34.50 8.03 23.56
CA GLU A 117 35.95 7.85 23.36
C GLU A 117 36.33 6.47 22.76
N SER A 118 35.38 5.56 22.53
CA SER A 118 35.69 4.21 22.04
C SER A 118 36.17 4.24 20.59
N THR A 119 37.43 3.86 20.37
CA THR A 119 37.96 3.65 19.01
C THR A 119 37.53 2.29 18.49
N VAL A 120 37.47 1.26 19.35
CA VAL A 120 37.04 -0.09 18.93
C VAL A 120 35.61 -0.09 18.40
N GLY A 121 34.69 0.62 19.05
CA GLY A 121 33.30 0.76 18.58
C GLY A 121 33.20 1.44 17.20
N LEU A 122 33.86 2.59 17.03
CA LEU A 122 33.94 3.29 15.73
C LEU A 122 34.51 2.37 14.64
N CYS A 123 35.65 1.72 14.92
CA CYS A 123 36.33 0.88 13.94
C CYS A 123 35.51 -0.35 13.55
N GLN A 124 34.77 -0.95 14.49
CA GLN A 124 33.85 -2.05 14.21
C GLN A 124 32.67 -1.60 13.34
N TYR A 125 32.06 -0.45 13.66
CA TYR A 125 30.97 0.14 12.88
C TYR A 125 31.40 0.49 11.45
N CYS A 126 32.51 1.21 11.28
CA CYS A 126 32.98 1.61 9.95
C CYS A 126 33.55 0.43 9.14
N ALA A 127 34.01 -0.66 9.79
CA ALA A 127 34.38 -1.89 9.11
C ALA A 127 33.17 -2.69 8.60
N SER A 128 32.03 -2.68 9.30
CA SER A 128 30.83 -3.44 8.88
C SER A 128 30.18 -2.87 7.62
N GLY A 129 30.26 -1.55 7.41
CA GLY A 129 29.88 -0.89 6.15
C GLY A 129 30.83 -1.11 4.97
N GLY A 130 31.94 -1.84 5.18
CA GLY A 130 32.98 -2.08 4.17
C GLY A 130 33.89 -0.86 3.91
N ILE A 131 35.01 -1.11 3.23
CA ILE A 131 36.10 -0.14 3.01
C ILE A 131 35.65 1.12 2.23
N ASN A 132 34.53 1.02 1.50
CA ASN A 132 33.94 2.11 0.71
C ASN A 132 32.62 2.65 1.32
N SER A 133 32.39 2.50 2.63
CA SER A 133 31.21 3.06 3.29
C SER A 133 31.09 4.56 3.05
N THR A 134 29.94 5.00 2.53
CA THR A 134 29.63 6.42 2.27
C THR A 134 29.04 7.14 3.49
N ASP A 135 29.11 6.54 4.69
CA ASP A 135 28.76 7.24 5.94
C ASP A 135 29.72 8.41 6.16
N THR A 136 29.19 9.63 6.06
CA THR A 136 29.93 10.88 6.23
C THR A 136 30.63 10.97 7.58
N CYS A 137 30.12 10.28 8.61
CA CYS A 137 30.74 10.24 9.91
C CYS A 137 32.01 9.37 9.95
N CYS A 138 32.01 8.22 9.26
CA CYS A 138 33.21 7.38 9.12
C CYS A 138 34.32 8.12 8.34
N TYR A 139 33.96 8.96 7.38
CA TYR A 139 34.89 9.85 6.69
C TYR A 139 35.42 10.95 7.62
N ASN A 140 34.53 11.69 8.28
CA ASN A 140 34.88 12.82 9.15
C ASN A 140 35.69 12.43 10.39
N SER A 141 35.54 11.20 10.90
CA SER A 141 36.20 10.73 12.12
C SER A 141 37.64 10.20 11.94
N ASP A 142 38.23 10.34 10.74
CA ASP A 142 39.56 9.80 10.35
C ASP A 142 39.79 8.32 10.76
N VAL A 143 38.82 7.49 10.39
CA VAL A 143 38.85 6.02 10.59
C VAL A 143 40.10 5.39 10.00
N LYS A 144 40.58 5.88 8.86
CA LYS A 144 41.71 5.29 8.12
C LYS A 144 43.00 5.29 8.94
N ASN A 145 43.29 6.37 9.67
CA ASN A 145 44.46 6.44 10.54
C ASN A 145 44.19 5.83 11.92
N ARG A 146 43.01 6.11 12.51
CA ARG A 146 42.68 5.70 13.89
C ARG A 146 42.47 4.18 14.05
N CYS A 147 42.04 3.48 12.99
CA CYS A 147 41.77 2.05 13.03
C CYS A 147 42.91 1.16 12.52
N ALA A 148 43.99 1.75 11.98
CA ALA A 148 45.04 1.04 11.23
C ALA A 148 45.75 -0.10 12.00
N ASN A 149 45.73 -0.08 13.34
CA ASN A 149 46.38 -1.07 14.21
C ASN A 149 45.43 -1.70 15.25
N ILE A 150 44.11 -1.68 15.00
CA ILE A 150 43.10 -2.19 15.95
C ILE A 150 42.57 -3.55 15.46
N ALA A 151 42.83 -4.61 16.25
CA ALA A 151 42.22 -5.92 16.04
C ALA A 151 40.77 -5.90 16.55
N LEU A 152 39.81 -6.18 15.65
CA LEU A 152 38.38 -6.19 15.98
C LEU A 152 37.93 -7.56 16.50
N PRO A 153 37.04 -7.63 17.50
CA PRO A 153 36.42 -8.88 17.95
C PRO A 153 35.41 -9.41 16.92
N THR A 154 35.38 -10.72 16.71
CA THR A 154 34.39 -11.37 15.84
C THR A 154 33.09 -11.59 16.61
N ILE A 155 32.10 -10.72 16.41
CA ILE A 155 30.78 -10.80 17.06
C ILE A 155 29.75 -11.34 16.06
N THR A 156 29.18 -12.51 16.35
CA THR A 156 28.16 -13.18 15.51
C THR A 156 26.81 -13.25 16.23
N GLY A 157 26.16 -12.09 16.36
CA GLY A 157 24.80 -11.97 16.88
C GLY A 157 24.33 -10.51 16.80
N PHE A 158 23.11 -10.30 16.29
CA PHE A 158 22.48 -8.99 16.15
C PHE A 158 21.00 -9.08 16.51
N VAL A 159 20.48 -8.04 17.15
CA VAL A 159 19.04 -7.81 17.33
C VAL A 159 18.70 -6.49 16.65
N THR A 160 17.97 -6.55 15.54
CA THR A 160 17.56 -5.35 14.80
C THR A 160 16.42 -4.66 15.54
N PHE A 161 16.68 -3.48 16.08
CA PHE A 161 15.65 -2.62 16.67
C PHE A 161 15.08 -1.71 15.59
N THR A 162 13.87 -2.02 15.10
CA THR A 162 13.12 -1.07 14.28
C THR A 162 12.78 0.17 15.08
N THR A 163 12.87 1.33 14.42
CA THR A 163 12.35 2.57 14.99
C THR A 163 10.85 2.47 15.21
N PRO A 164 10.30 3.14 16.23
CA PRO A 164 8.90 3.43 16.26
C PRO A 164 8.66 4.55 15.24
N ILE A 165 8.10 4.17 14.09
CA ILE A 165 6.96 4.92 13.55
C ILE A 165 5.90 4.94 14.67
N PRO A 166 5.11 6.01 14.87
CA PRO A 166 4.02 6.02 15.86
C PRO A 166 3.25 4.69 15.87
N SER A 167 3.20 4.09 17.06
CA SER A 167 3.06 2.66 17.39
C SER A 167 2.30 1.76 16.39
N GLN A 168 2.73 0.50 16.17
CA GLN A 168 3.00 -0.49 17.23
C GLN A 168 4.26 -1.35 16.91
N THR A 169 5.33 -1.36 17.72
CA THR A 169 5.52 -1.94 19.07
C THR A 169 5.41 -3.47 19.15
N GLY A 170 6.52 -4.19 19.42
CA GLY A 170 6.44 -5.59 19.87
C GLY A 170 7.64 -6.52 19.57
N THR A 171 8.68 -6.49 20.41
CA THR A 171 9.65 -7.59 20.63
C THR A 171 9.13 -8.53 21.74
N SER A 172 9.72 -9.64 22.20
CA SER A 172 10.59 -10.73 21.68
C SER A 172 10.74 -11.73 22.86
N PRO A 173 10.77 -13.06 22.66
CA PRO A 173 10.87 -14.06 23.74
C PRO A 173 12.22 -14.81 23.81
N LYS A 174 12.45 -15.56 24.90
CA LYS A 174 13.73 -16.19 25.29
C LYS A 174 13.65 -17.71 25.55
N SER A 175 14.86 -18.33 25.60
CA SER A 175 15.26 -19.55 26.34
C SER A 175 14.58 -20.90 25.92
N VAL A 176 15.08 -22.11 26.24
CA VAL A 176 15.92 -22.61 27.36
C VAL A 176 16.93 -23.72 26.93
N ASP A 177 18.08 -23.75 27.61
CA ASP A 177 19.13 -24.78 27.81
C ASP A 177 19.46 -25.95 26.83
N THR A 178 20.77 -26.27 26.82
CA THR A 178 21.34 -27.59 26.49
C THR A 178 22.33 -28.04 27.56
N GLY A 179 22.42 -29.36 27.80
CA GLY A 179 23.35 -29.97 28.76
C GLY A 179 24.79 -30.16 28.25
N LYS A 180 25.74 -29.88 29.15
CA LYS A 180 27.18 -30.26 29.24
C LYS A 180 27.54 -31.66 28.68
N SER A 181 28.78 -31.99 28.26
CA SER A 181 30.09 -31.27 28.32
C SER A 181 31.24 -32.01 27.58
N ALA A 182 32.33 -31.27 27.28
CA ALA A 182 33.70 -31.72 26.99
C ALA A 182 33.96 -32.48 25.67
N GLY A 183 35.17 -32.45 25.06
CA GLY A 183 36.39 -31.70 25.39
C GLY A 183 37.46 -31.85 24.28
N ASN A 184 38.36 -30.86 24.12
CA ASN A 184 39.32 -30.80 23.00
C ASN A 184 40.54 -31.72 23.14
N SER A 185 41.00 -32.29 22.02
CA SER A 185 42.43 -32.60 21.77
C SER A 185 42.68 -32.78 20.27
N TYR A 186 43.72 -32.10 19.74
CA TYR A 186 44.18 -32.24 18.35
C TYR A 186 45.36 -33.21 18.26
N SER A 187 45.40 -34.05 17.22
CA SER A 187 46.61 -34.77 16.80
C SER A 187 46.76 -34.72 15.26
N LYS A 188 47.99 -34.85 14.77
CA LYS A 188 48.33 -34.65 13.34
C LYS A 188 48.07 -35.92 12.52
N LEU A 189 47.58 -35.75 11.29
CA LEU A 189 47.35 -36.86 10.35
C LEU A 189 48.65 -37.51 9.87
N SER A 190 48.60 -38.82 9.66
CA SER A 190 49.71 -39.66 9.19
C SER A 190 49.75 -39.76 7.65
N SER A 191 50.94 -40.04 7.10
CA SER A 191 51.27 -40.02 5.67
C SER A 191 50.40 -40.89 4.76
N GLY A 192 49.66 -41.86 5.31
CA GLY A 192 48.74 -42.70 4.55
C GLY A 192 47.54 -41.95 3.94
N ALA A 193 47.12 -40.83 4.53
CA ALA A 193 45.95 -40.07 4.07
C ALA A 193 46.11 -39.49 2.65
N ILE A 194 47.34 -39.17 2.24
CA ILE A 194 47.63 -38.54 0.95
C ILE A 194 47.49 -39.54 -0.21
N ALA A 195 47.82 -40.82 0.01
CA ALA A 195 47.74 -41.86 -1.03
C ALA A 195 46.28 -42.17 -1.44
N GLY A 196 45.35 -42.19 -0.47
CA GLY A 196 43.95 -42.51 -0.72
C GLY A 196 43.24 -41.47 -1.60
N ILE A 197 43.56 -40.19 -1.41
CA ILE A 197 42.94 -39.08 -2.17
C ILE A 197 43.29 -39.19 -3.65
N CYS A 198 44.56 -39.39 -4.00
CA CYS A 198 45.00 -39.50 -5.39
C CYS A 198 44.34 -40.68 -6.13
N ILE A 199 44.21 -41.84 -5.47
CA ILE A 199 43.57 -43.02 -6.07
C ILE A 199 42.06 -42.80 -6.25
N GLY A 200 41.39 -42.20 -5.27
CA GLY A 200 39.96 -41.86 -5.36
C GLY A 200 39.66 -40.87 -6.49
N SER A 201 40.51 -39.85 -6.69
CA SER A 201 40.35 -38.87 -7.77
C SER A 201 40.41 -39.50 -9.16
N VAL A 202 41.34 -40.43 -9.40
CA VAL A 202 41.47 -41.09 -10.72
C VAL A 202 40.26 -41.99 -11.01
N LEU A 203 39.82 -42.79 -10.04
CA LEU A 203 38.62 -43.63 -10.18
C LEU A 203 37.35 -42.81 -10.45
N GLY A 204 37.18 -41.68 -9.75
CA GLY A 204 36.05 -40.76 -9.98
C GLY A 204 36.06 -40.19 -11.41
N LEU A 205 37.21 -39.78 -11.90
CA LEU A 205 37.37 -39.24 -13.27
C LEU A 205 37.06 -40.29 -14.35
N SER A 206 37.50 -41.54 -14.16
CA SER A 206 37.15 -42.65 -15.05
C SER A 206 35.64 -42.95 -15.08
N LEU A 207 34.96 -42.85 -13.93
CA LEU A 207 33.53 -43.12 -13.82
C LEU A 207 32.69 -42.02 -14.53
N VAL A 208 33.08 -40.76 -14.37
CA VAL A 208 32.46 -39.62 -15.09
C VAL A 208 32.68 -39.74 -16.61
N ALA A 209 33.88 -40.13 -17.05
CA ALA A 209 34.16 -40.36 -18.48
C ALA A 209 33.29 -41.50 -19.06
N GLY A 210 33.09 -42.58 -18.30
CA GLY A 210 32.21 -43.69 -18.69
C GLY A 210 30.74 -43.28 -18.85
N LEU A 211 30.22 -42.45 -17.94
CA LEU A 211 28.86 -41.89 -18.04
C LEU A 211 28.72 -40.97 -19.26
N PHE A 212 29.73 -40.15 -19.56
CA PHE A 212 29.72 -39.27 -20.74
C PHE A 212 29.74 -40.08 -22.06
N PHE A 213 30.52 -41.17 -22.10
CA PHE A 213 30.55 -42.09 -23.25
C PHE A 213 29.22 -42.83 -23.44
N LEU A 214 28.56 -43.27 -22.34
CA LEU A 214 27.22 -43.85 -22.38
C LEU A 214 26.18 -42.86 -22.92
N PHE A 215 26.24 -41.58 -22.51
CA PHE A 215 25.33 -40.55 -22.99
C PHE A 215 25.46 -40.31 -24.51
N ILE A 216 26.70 -40.18 -25.01
CA ILE A 216 26.98 -40.08 -26.46
C ILE A 216 26.52 -41.34 -27.21
N SER A 217 26.72 -42.53 -26.63
CA SER A 217 26.28 -43.80 -27.23
C SER A 217 24.76 -43.90 -27.34
N CYS A 218 24.02 -43.41 -26.34
CA CYS A 218 22.56 -43.32 -26.38
C CYS A 218 22.08 -42.34 -27.46
N LEU A 219 22.75 -41.19 -27.62
CA LEU A 219 22.43 -40.20 -28.67
C LEU A 219 22.70 -40.75 -30.07
N ARG A 220 23.76 -41.56 -30.28
CA ARG A 220 23.99 -42.25 -31.55
C ARG A 220 22.90 -43.26 -31.87
N LYS A 221 22.54 -44.14 -30.93
CA LYS A 221 21.41 -45.07 -31.10
C LYS A 221 20.08 -44.36 -31.39
N ARG A 222 19.87 -43.15 -30.89
CA ARG A 222 18.69 -42.34 -31.21
C ARG A 222 18.70 -41.72 -32.61
N ARG A 223 19.86 -41.56 -33.26
CA ARG A 223 19.95 -41.19 -34.69
C ARG A 223 19.78 -42.41 -35.60
N GLU A 224 20.45 -43.51 -35.29
CA GLU A 224 20.38 -44.77 -36.06
C GLU A 224 18.97 -45.39 -36.10
N ALA A 225 18.04 -44.94 -35.24
CA ALA A 225 16.63 -45.33 -35.22
C ALA A 225 15.69 -44.45 -36.07
N VAL A 226 16.18 -43.41 -36.77
CA VAL A 226 15.37 -42.47 -37.56
C VAL A 226 15.44 -42.74 -39.07
N ASP A 227 16.56 -43.29 -39.56
CA ASP A 227 16.80 -43.50 -41.01
C ASP A 227 16.26 -44.84 -41.55
N ALA A 228 15.29 -45.46 -40.86
CA ALA A 228 14.74 -46.78 -41.21
C ALA A 228 13.24 -46.70 -41.59
N VAL A 229 12.92 -47.25 -42.78
CA VAL A 229 11.57 -47.43 -43.35
C VAL A 229 10.87 -46.17 -43.86
N ALA A 230 11.14 -45.85 -45.13
CA ALA A 230 10.20 -45.16 -46.00
C ALA A 230 10.15 -45.91 -47.36
N PHE A 231 9.01 -46.51 -47.72
CA PHE A 231 8.72 -46.97 -49.09
C PHE A 231 7.22 -47.27 -49.32
N ASN A 232 6.79 -47.10 -50.58
CA ASN A 232 5.52 -47.50 -51.22
C ASN A 232 4.23 -46.66 -50.97
N GLN A 233 3.81 -46.01 -52.06
CA GLN A 233 2.50 -45.41 -52.37
C GLN A 233 1.59 -46.47 -53.09
N PRO A 234 0.50 -46.15 -53.85
CA PRO A 234 -0.55 -45.10 -53.84
C PRO A 234 -1.97 -45.81 -53.81
N PRO A 235 -3.13 -45.38 -54.40
CA PRO A 235 -3.54 -44.13 -55.10
C PRO A 235 -4.97 -43.53 -54.88
N ALA A 236 -5.11 -42.23 -55.20
CA ALA A 236 -6.27 -41.52 -55.82
C ALA A 236 -7.63 -41.40 -55.04
N SER A 237 -8.58 -40.52 -55.40
CA SER A 237 -8.79 -39.69 -56.62
C SER A 237 -9.65 -38.40 -56.38
N MET A 238 -9.84 -37.58 -57.44
CA MET A 238 -10.82 -36.48 -57.63
C MET A 238 -10.49 -35.13 -56.92
N PHE A 239 -10.00 -34.06 -57.59
CA PHE A 239 -10.62 -33.12 -58.58
C PHE A 239 -11.60 -32.12 -57.93
N GLN A 240 -11.63 -30.80 -58.20
CA GLN A 240 -10.93 -29.80 -59.06
C GLN A 240 -11.28 -28.38 -58.47
N TYR A 241 -11.00 -27.13 -58.92
CA TYR A 241 -10.34 -26.36 -60.03
C TYR A 241 -10.34 -24.85 -59.57
N THR A 242 -9.65 -23.80 -60.10
CA THR A 242 -8.50 -23.59 -61.00
C THR A 242 -8.06 -22.10 -60.98
N ARG A 243 -6.75 -21.82 -61.15
CA ARG A 243 -6.13 -20.57 -61.70
C ARG A 243 -6.29 -19.25 -60.90
N ASN A 244 -5.35 -18.29 -60.91
CA ASN A 244 -4.00 -18.15 -61.50
C ASN A 244 -3.18 -17.12 -60.64
N ASP A 245 -1.98 -16.60 -60.94
CA ASP A 245 -1.13 -16.61 -62.15
C ASP A 245 0.40 -16.59 -61.81
N GLN A 246 1.25 -16.12 -62.73
CA GLN A 246 2.72 -16.20 -62.77
C GLN A 246 3.49 -14.96 -62.26
N ASN A 247 4.70 -15.17 -61.71
CA ASN A 247 5.96 -14.90 -62.45
C ASN A 247 7.24 -15.47 -61.79
N ASN A 248 8.23 -15.81 -62.63
CA ASN A 248 9.58 -16.31 -62.26
C ASN A 248 10.60 -15.12 -62.23
N VAL A 249 11.89 -15.23 -61.84
CA VAL A 249 13.00 -15.97 -62.48
C VAL A 249 14.28 -15.92 -61.60
N SER A 250 14.80 -17.10 -61.17
CA SER A 250 16.19 -17.65 -61.31
C SER A 250 17.48 -16.85 -60.91
N VAL A 251 18.67 -17.41 -60.60
CA VAL A 251 19.16 -18.78 -60.28
C VAL A 251 20.59 -18.74 -59.65
N THR A 252 21.00 -19.86 -59.03
CA THR A 252 22.26 -20.25 -58.31
C THR A 252 23.56 -20.37 -59.16
N PRO A 253 24.73 -20.89 -58.67
CA PRO A 253 25.50 -20.74 -57.39
C PRO A 253 27.07 -20.65 -57.59
N ALA A 254 27.86 -20.64 -56.50
CA ALA A 254 29.24 -21.21 -56.44
C ALA A 254 29.70 -21.45 -54.97
N ALA A 255 30.74 -22.27 -54.73
CA ALA A 255 31.29 -22.55 -53.38
C ALA A 255 32.77 -23.01 -53.39
N SER A 256 33.53 -22.72 -52.32
CA SER A 256 34.87 -23.29 -52.04
C SER A 256 35.37 -23.07 -50.60
N ASN A 257 35.87 -24.13 -49.96
CA ASN A 257 36.83 -24.14 -48.82
C ASN A 257 38.30 -24.21 -49.40
N PRO A 258 39.44 -24.21 -48.64
CA PRO A 258 39.62 -24.67 -47.25
C PRO A 258 40.72 -23.96 -46.39
N ASP A 259 41.17 -24.66 -45.33
CA ASP A 259 42.45 -24.58 -44.59
C ASP A 259 42.65 -23.54 -43.45
N GLY A 260 43.65 -23.82 -42.58
CA GLY A 260 43.87 -23.15 -41.29
C GLY A 260 45.27 -23.39 -40.68
N TYR A 261 45.35 -23.56 -39.34
CA TYR A 261 46.53 -23.41 -38.42
C TYR A 261 46.80 -21.93 -38.02
N GLU A 262 47.38 -21.58 -36.85
CA GLU A 262 48.13 -22.36 -35.84
C GLU A 262 47.78 -21.95 -34.37
N ILE A 263 48.60 -22.32 -33.35
CA ILE A 263 48.17 -22.46 -31.93
C ILE A 263 49.22 -21.96 -30.89
N LEU A 264 48.79 -21.09 -29.94
CA LEU A 264 49.37 -20.80 -28.59
C LEU A 264 50.78 -20.14 -28.51
N PRO A 265 51.33 -19.77 -27.31
CA PRO A 265 50.72 -19.41 -26.00
C PRO A 265 51.27 -18.12 -25.30
N GLY A 266 50.42 -17.45 -24.51
CA GLY A 266 50.71 -17.04 -23.11
C GLY A 266 51.69 -15.89 -22.76
N GLY A 267 51.42 -15.20 -21.63
CA GLY A 267 52.34 -14.22 -20.99
C GLY A 267 51.68 -13.41 -19.86
N ARG A 268 52.41 -13.09 -18.77
CA ARG A 268 51.91 -12.33 -17.60
C ARG A 268 53.00 -11.44 -16.97
N ILE A 269 52.56 -10.35 -16.31
CA ILE A 269 53.23 -9.57 -15.22
C ILE A 269 54.41 -8.63 -15.60
N ALA A 270 54.16 -7.32 -15.47
CA ALA A 270 54.91 -6.32 -14.66
C ALA A 270 54.00 -5.05 -14.52
N ARG A 271 53.92 -4.19 -13.48
CA ARG A 271 54.88 -3.62 -12.47
C ARG A 271 55.91 -2.67 -13.13
N MET A 272 56.14 -1.40 -12.70
CA MET A 272 55.75 -0.62 -11.50
C MET A 272 55.51 0.89 -11.77
N SER A 273 55.08 1.59 -10.71
CA SER A 273 55.22 2.99 -10.22
C SER A 273 56.33 3.92 -10.80
N ALA A 274 56.47 5.23 -10.46
CA ALA A 274 55.87 6.10 -9.42
C ALA A 274 56.02 7.63 -9.67
N LEU A 275 55.20 8.44 -8.97
CA LEU A 275 55.47 9.72 -8.23
C LEU A 275 56.23 10.96 -8.80
N GLU A 276 55.85 12.15 -8.27
CA GLU A 276 56.62 13.40 -8.03
C GLU A 276 57.11 14.25 -9.25
N ASP A 277 57.28 15.60 -9.20
CA ASP A 277 56.73 16.68 -8.33
C ASP A 277 56.83 18.07 -9.08
N GLN A 278 56.22 19.13 -8.52
CA GLN A 278 56.22 20.59 -8.81
C GLN A 278 56.75 21.18 -10.14
N SER A 279 56.00 22.16 -10.68
CA SER A 279 56.51 23.54 -10.86
C SER A 279 55.41 24.56 -11.26
N ASN A 280 55.69 25.85 -11.03
CA ASN A 280 54.86 27.03 -11.32
C ASN A 280 55.86 28.14 -11.77
N PRO A 281 55.53 29.12 -12.64
CA PRO A 281 54.97 30.39 -12.11
C PRO A 281 54.14 31.30 -13.08
N LEU A 282 53.44 32.28 -12.48
CA LEU A 282 53.21 33.69 -12.93
C LEU A 282 52.64 34.01 -14.33
N PHE A 283 51.56 34.83 -14.39
CA PHE A 283 51.66 36.30 -14.58
C PHE A 283 50.29 37.06 -14.53
N LYS A 284 50.18 38.05 -13.61
CA LYS A 284 49.33 39.30 -13.55
C LYS A 284 47.78 39.25 -13.76
N VAL A 285 46.87 39.96 -13.05
CA VAL A 285 46.82 41.31 -12.36
C VAL A 285 46.57 42.46 -13.36
N GLU A 286 45.57 43.37 -13.28
CA GLU A 286 44.51 43.78 -12.31
C GLU A 286 43.46 44.68 -13.08
N PRO A 287 42.63 45.60 -12.50
CA PRO A 287 41.77 45.60 -11.29
C PRO A 287 40.30 46.01 -11.56
N GLY A 288 39.42 45.97 -10.55
CA GLY A 288 38.09 46.61 -10.59
C GLY A 288 37.32 46.52 -9.27
N GLN A 289 37.23 47.62 -8.51
CA GLN A 289 36.63 47.67 -7.17
C GLN A 289 35.19 48.26 -7.18
N VAL A 290 34.34 47.90 -6.21
CA VAL A 290 33.98 48.78 -5.05
C VAL A 290 32.97 48.09 -4.10
N LEU A 291 33.44 47.98 -2.86
CA LEU A 291 32.79 47.87 -1.53
C LEU A 291 31.25 47.95 -1.38
N ARG A 292 30.71 47.09 -0.49
CA ARG A 292 29.54 47.36 0.36
C ARG A 292 29.97 47.97 1.71
N PRO A 293 29.11 48.77 2.35
CA PRO A 293 29.03 48.80 3.82
C PRO A 293 27.58 48.70 4.37
N PRO A 294 27.33 47.98 5.49
CA PRO A 294 26.18 48.16 6.38
C PRO A 294 26.52 49.26 7.45
N PRO A 295 25.82 49.49 8.59
CA PRO A 295 24.69 48.75 9.21
C PRO A 295 23.60 49.65 9.88
N THR A 296 22.88 49.07 10.85
CA THR A 296 22.02 49.67 11.91
C THR A 296 20.55 49.97 11.59
N GLY A 297 19.66 49.52 12.49
CA GLY A 297 18.24 49.85 12.53
C GLY A 297 17.76 49.98 13.98
N ARG A 298 16.45 50.09 14.24
CA ARG A 298 15.86 50.01 15.60
C ARG A 298 14.36 49.67 15.60
N ARG A 299 13.98 48.75 16.50
CA ARG A 299 12.91 48.79 17.53
C ARG A 299 11.68 49.74 17.35
N ALA A 300 10.49 49.44 17.88
CA ALA A 300 9.87 48.24 18.49
C ALA A 300 8.42 48.58 18.94
N GLY A 301 7.66 47.59 19.44
CA GLY A 301 6.33 47.76 20.08
C GLY A 301 5.22 47.09 19.24
N SER A 302 4.57 45.97 19.61
CA SER A 302 4.18 45.37 20.91
C SER A 302 3.03 46.08 21.64
N LEU A 303 1.98 45.30 21.94
CA LEU A 303 1.30 45.34 23.24
C LEU A 303 0.77 43.94 23.57
N SER A 304 0.83 43.57 24.84
CA SER A 304 0.37 42.28 25.40
C SER A 304 -0.27 42.49 26.77
N SER A 305 -1.14 41.57 27.19
CA SER A 305 -1.80 41.54 28.53
C SER A 305 -2.54 40.21 28.73
N ASN A 306 -2.87 39.72 29.93
CA ASN A 306 -2.28 39.78 31.29
C ASN A 306 -3.17 38.89 32.22
N SER A 307 -2.80 38.43 33.43
CA SER A 307 -1.55 37.90 34.02
C SER A 307 -1.86 37.51 35.49
N ALA A 308 -1.58 36.27 35.93
CA ALA A 308 -1.82 35.84 37.33
C ALA A 308 -0.83 34.75 37.81
N LEU A 309 -0.54 34.73 39.12
CA LEU A 309 0.49 33.92 39.79
C LEU A 309 0.07 33.57 41.24
N ALA A 310 0.38 32.35 41.71
CA ALA A 310 0.73 31.95 43.10
C ALA A 310 0.75 30.40 43.25
N ALA A 311 1.29 29.79 44.32
CA ALA A 311 2.63 29.89 44.91
C ALA A 311 2.86 28.69 45.88
N ASP A 312 4.12 28.22 45.97
CA ASP A 312 4.77 27.45 47.05
C ASP A 312 4.35 26.00 47.45
N TYR A 313 5.39 25.23 47.80
CA TYR A 313 5.47 23.90 48.43
C TYR A 313 5.90 24.09 49.93
N PRO A 314 6.15 23.09 50.85
CA PRO A 314 6.47 21.67 50.61
C PRO A 314 5.97 20.58 51.62
N GLN A 315 6.20 19.31 51.24
CA GLN A 315 6.60 18.13 52.07
C GLN A 315 5.61 17.35 52.97
N SER A 316 5.99 16.06 53.18
CA SER A 316 5.28 14.91 53.79
C SER A 316 5.57 14.77 55.32
N PRO A 317 4.99 13.81 56.13
CA PRO A 317 5.05 12.34 55.91
C PRO A 317 3.97 11.40 56.53
N THR A 318 4.04 10.11 56.13
CA THR A 318 3.77 8.83 56.88
C THR A 318 2.49 8.52 57.72
N SER A 319 1.91 7.34 57.40
CA SER A 319 1.41 6.24 58.27
C SER A 319 0.09 6.31 59.08
N ASP A 320 -0.71 5.24 58.85
CA ASP A 320 -1.50 4.39 59.77
C ASP A 320 -2.84 4.82 60.45
N SER A 321 -3.87 4.05 60.06
CA SER A 321 -4.91 3.40 60.92
C SER A 321 -6.27 4.09 61.23
N ILE A 322 -7.33 3.43 60.71
CA ILE A 322 -8.63 3.09 61.33
C ILE A 322 -9.54 4.22 61.90
N GLY A 323 -10.64 4.49 61.17
CA GLY A 323 -12.00 4.51 61.75
C GLY A 323 -12.72 5.86 61.92
N GLY A 324 -13.97 5.94 61.43
CA GLY A 324 -14.94 7.02 61.75
C GLY A 324 -15.57 7.71 60.53
N HIS A 325 -16.88 7.99 60.57
CA HIS A 325 -17.61 8.64 59.48
C HIS A 325 -17.69 10.18 59.65
N SER A 326 -17.49 10.94 58.56
CA SER A 326 -18.58 11.67 57.84
C SER A 326 -18.17 12.99 57.15
N SER A 327 -18.87 13.26 56.04
CA SER A 327 -19.06 14.57 55.36
C SER A 327 -17.95 15.18 54.47
N ASN A 328 -18.43 15.93 53.47
CA ASN A 328 -17.77 16.96 52.65
C ASN A 328 -16.59 16.58 51.73
N ARG A 329 -16.94 16.27 50.46
CA ARG A 329 -16.03 16.15 49.31
C ARG A 329 -16.17 17.40 48.42
N ALA A 330 -15.15 18.25 48.37
CA ALA A 330 -15.04 19.33 47.39
C ALA A 330 -14.55 18.77 46.03
N PRO A 331 -14.83 19.42 44.88
CA PRO A 331 -14.67 18.79 43.57
C PRO A 331 -13.20 18.67 43.12
N ALA A 332 -12.90 17.58 42.43
CA ALA A 332 -11.67 17.45 41.65
C ALA A 332 -11.81 18.22 40.32
N SER A 333 -10.67 18.59 39.71
CA SER A 333 -10.64 19.22 38.39
C SER A 333 -11.21 18.29 37.32
N LEU A 334 -12.33 18.68 36.72
CA LEU A 334 -12.92 17.96 35.58
C LEU A 334 -12.03 18.12 34.35
N GLN A 335 -11.20 17.11 34.08
CA GLN A 335 -10.77 16.84 32.71
C GLN A 335 -11.97 16.28 31.95
N SER A 336 -12.10 16.64 30.67
CA SER A 336 -13.24 16.23 29.84
C SER A 336 -13.30 14.71 29.68
N GLU A 337 -14.44 14.11 29.99
CA GLU A 337 -14.69 12.69 29.75
C GLU A 337 -14.76 12.40 28.25
N GLN A 338 -13.65 11.90 27.70
CA GLN A 338 -13.58 11.44 26.31
C GLN A 338 -14.25 10.07 26.17
N LEU A 339 -15.28 9.99 25.34
CA LEU A 339 -15.97 8.74 25.01
C LEU A 339 -15.12 7.88 24.07
N LEU A 340 -15.25 6.55 24.21
CA LEU A 340 -14.36 5.55 23.60
C LEU A 340 -14.70 5.17 22.15
N SER A 341 -15.74 5.76 21.57
CA SER A 341 -16.15 5.57 20.17
C SER A 341 -16.73 6.87 19.61
N PHE A 342 -16.63 7.07 18.30
CA PHE A 342 -17.11 8.26 17.59
C PHE A 342 -17.87 7.83 16.34
N LYS A 343 -19.07 8.37 16.16
CA LYS A 343 -19.84 8.41 14.91
C LYS A 343 -20.17 9.88 14.66
N ASP A 344 -19.94 10.34 13.45
CA ASP A 344 -20.14 11.75 13.10
C ASP A 344 -21.62 12.08 12.91
N TYR A 345 -22.32 12.39 14.01
CA TYR A 345 -23.65 13.00 14.01
C TYR A 345 -23.59 14.54 13.94
N TYR A 346 -22.44 15.11 13.55
CA TYR A 346 -22.21 16.56 13.40
C TYR A 346 -22.58 17.03 12.00
N SER A 347 -23.80 16.71 11.58
CA SER A 347 -24.39 17.23 10.36
C SER A 347 -24.72 18.71 10.56
N VAL A 348 -23.82 19.60 10.11
CA VAL A 348 -24.03 21.06 10.12
C VAL A 348 -25.25 21.42 9.27
N ASP A 349 -25.54 20.60 8.25
CA ASP A 349 -26.67 20.74 7.34
C ASP A 349 -28.04 20.35 7.96
N GLU A 350 -28.05 19.62 9.09
CA GLU A 350 -29.27 19.19 9.81
C GLU A 350 -29.79 20.19 10.85
N ILE A 351 -29.04 21.25 11.19
CA ILE A 351 -29.42 22.21 12.23
C ILE A 351 -29.89 23.52 11.58
N HIS A 352 -31.06 24.02 11.96
CA HIS A 352 -31.67 25.22 11.36
C HIS A 352 -32.01 26.33 12.39
N PRO A 353 -32.01 27.62 11.97
CA PRO A 353 -32.41 28.72 12.83
C PRO A 353 -33.86 28.57 13.33
N GLY A 354 -34.04 28.61 14.65
CA GLY A 354 -35.33 28.43 15.33
C GLY A 354 -35.48 27.09 16.05
N GLU A 355 -34.58 26.13 15.84
CA GLU A 355 -34.64 24.80 16.45
C GLU A 355 -34.05 24.73 17.87
N LYS A 356 -34.31 23.62 18.57
CA LYS A 356 -33.65 23.27 19.85
C LYS A 356 -32.48 22.33 19.60
N VAL A 357 -31.34 22.57 20.23
CA VAL A 357 -30.15 21.71 20.18
C VAL A 357 -29.59 21.44 21.58
N ALA A 358 -28.89 20.32 21.75
CA ALA A 358 -28.32 19.86 23.01
C ALA A 358 -26.78 19.88 22.99
N VAL A 359 -26.13 20.31 24.07
CA VAL A 359 -24.67 20.55 24.13
C VAL A 359 -23.89 19.28 24.46
N LEU A 360 -23.23 18.66 23.47
CA LEU A 360 -22.50 17.38 23.58
C LEU A 360 -21.22 17.48 24.42
N TRP A 361 -20.54 18.61 24.31
CA TRP A 361 -19.24 18.87 24.91
C TRP A 361 -19.30 20.19 25.66
N ALA A 362 -18.90 20.16 26.94
CA ALA A 362 -18.84 21.37 27.75
C ALA A 362 -17.89 22.38 27.10
N TYR A 363 -18.36 23.62 26.92
CA TYR A 363 -17.63 24.70 26.26
C TYR A 363 -17.39 25.84 27.23
N GLN A 364 -16.13 26.29 27.33
CA GLN A 364 -15.76 27.46 28.11
C GLN A 364 -15.55 28.67 27.18
N PRO A 365 -16.17 29.83 27.47
CA PRO A 365 -16.16 30.97 26.59
C PRO A 365 -14.78 31.64 26.60
N ARG A 366 -14.31 32.00 25.41
CA ARG A 366 -13.07 32.77 25.20
C ARG A 366 -13.32 34.27 25.09
N ALA A 367 -14.56 34.67 24.82
CA ALA A 367 -15.04 36.05 24.79
C ALA A 367 -16.34 36.21 25.62
N THR A 368 -16.66 37.43 26.04
CA THR A 368 -17.79 37.72 26.95
C THR A 368 -19.19 37.51 26.34
N ASP A 369 -19.24 37.47 25.02
CA ASP A 369 -20.36 37.26 24.11
C ASP A 369 -20.48 35.81 23.63
N GLU A 370 -19.63 34.91 24.10
CA GLU A 370 -19.80 33.45 23.98
C GLU A 370 -20.55 32.87 25.20
N PHE A 371 -21.26 31.74 25.03
CA PHE A 371 -21.82 31.00 26.16
C PHE A 371 -20.77 30.18 26.91
N ALA A 372 -20.93 30.07 28.24
CA ALA A 372 -20.47 28.90 28.98
C ALA A 372 -21.57 27.83 28.91
N LEU A 373 -21.19 26.60 28.55
CA LEU A 373 -22.12 25.50 28.32
C LEU A 373 -21.61 24.22 29.00
N GLU A 374 -22.49 23.47 29.64
CA GLU A 374 -22.21 22.13 30.18
C GLU A 374 -22.86 21.03 29.32
N ARG A 375 -22.38 19.78 29.51
CA ARG A 375 -22.93 18.60 28.86
C ARG A 375 -24.41 18.43 29.25
N GLY A 376 -25.29 18.44 28.26
CA GLY A 376 -26.74 18.23 28.41
C GLY A 376 -27.58 19.49 28.56
N ASP A 377 -26.97 20.68 28.52
CA ASP A 377 -27.70 21.95 28.41
C ASP A 377 -28.42 22.06 27.06
N MET A 378 -29.55 22.78 27.03
CA MET A 378 -30.34 23.01 25.82
C MET A 378 -30.26 24.47 25.36
N LEU A 379 -30.09 24.66 24.05
CA LEU A 379 -30.05 25.95 23.39
C LEU A 379 -31.16 26.04 22.35
N LYS A 380 -31.68 27.26 22.12
CA LYS A 380 -32.47 27.58 20.92
C LYS A 380 -31.58 28.32 19.93
N VAL A 381 -31.45 27.81 18.70
CA VAL A 381 -30.71 28.47 17.62
C VAL A 381 -31.47 29.73 17.18
N ALA A 382 -30.77 30.86 17.09
CA ALA A 382 -31.30 32.13 16.59
C ALA A 382 -30.72 32.50 15.21
N GLY A 383 -29.47 32.11 14.94
CA GLY A 383 -28.81 32.27 13.64
C GLY A 383 -27.58 31.38 13.52
N ILE A 384 -27.16 31.10 12.29
CA ILE A 384 -25.99 30.29 11.93
C ILE A 384 -25.09 31.15 11.02
N TRP A 385 -23.78 30.96 11.10
CA TRP A 385 -22.77 31.71 10.37
C TRP A 385 -21.83 30.76 9.61
N ASP A 386 -21.34 31.22 8.45
CA ASP A 386 -20.56 30.42 7.48
C ASP A 386 -19.19 29.94 8.02
N ASP A 387 -18.79 30.38 9.21
CA ASP A 387 -17.54 30.01 9.90
C ASP A 387 -17.71 28.87 10.93
N GLY A 388 -18.90 28.27 11.01
CA GLY A 388 -19.21 27.14 11.90
C GLY A 388 -19.71 27.54 13.29
N TRP A 389 -20.02 28.81 13.50
CA TRP A 389 -20.67 29.30 14.73
C TRP A 389 -22.18 29.49 14.57
N ALA A 390 -22.87 29.42 15.70
CA ALA A 390 -24.26 29.80 15.82
C ALA A 390 -24.44 30.80 16.96
N THR A 391 -25.49 31.61 16.87
CA THR A 391 -25.98 32.43 17.99
C THR A 391 -27.31 31.89 18.47
N GLY A 392 -27.59 32.01 19.77
CA GLY A 392 -28.80 31.44 20.36
C GLY A 392 -29.13 31.93 21.76
N VAL A 393 -30.09 31.26 22.38
CA VAL A 393 -30.58 31.54 23.73
C VAL A 393 -30.66 30.24 24.52
N MET A 394 -30.11 30.21 25.74
CA MET A 394 -30.18 29.04 26.62
C MET A 394 -31.61 28.80 27.12
N ILE A 395 -32.03 27.54 27.16
CA ILE A 395 -33.35 27.11 27.60
C ILE A 395 -33.22 26.49 28.99
N ASN A 396 -34.14 26.83 29.90
CA ASN A 396 -34.21 26.21 31.23
C ASN A 396 -34.87 24.81 31.17
N GLU A 397 -34.21 23.88 30.48
CA GLU A 397 -34.58 22.48 30.27
C GLU A 397 -33.27 21.71 29.94
N ARG A 398 -33.03 20.53 30.52
CA ARG A 398 -31.90 19.66 30.10
C ARG A 398 -32.35 18.54 29.17
N ALA A 399 -31.42 18.04 28.35
CA ALA A 399 -31.68 17.00 27.35
C ALA A 399 -32.32 15.73 27.95
N ASP A 400 -31.89 15.32 29.14
CA ASP A 400 -32.40 14.12 29.83
C ASP A 400 -33.88 14.27 30.24
N GLU A 401 -34.33 15.48 30.56
CA GLU A 401 -35.73 15.80 30.84
C GLU A 401 -36.57 15.92 29.55
N TRP A 402 -35.96 16.45 28.48
CA TRP A 402 -36.60 16.60 27.17
C TRP A 402 -36.97 15.24 26.55
N ASP A 403 -36.05 14.27 26.59
CA ASP A 403 -36.28 12.87 26.20
C ASP A 403 -37.41 12.24 27.02
N SER A 404 -37.39 12.47 28.33
CA SER A 404 -38.34 11.87 29.27
C SER A 404 -39.77 12.35 29.02
N LYS A 405 -39.95 13.62 28.62
CA LYS A 405 -41.23 14.17 28.16
C LYS A 405 -41.65 13.62 26.79
N HIS A 406 -40.73 13.54 25.82
CA HIS A 406 -41.08 13.07 24.47
C HIS A 406 -41.46 11.59 24.43
N ASN A 407 -40.75 10.72 25.17
CA ASN A 407 -41.09 9.30 25.22
C ASN A 407 -42.42 9.03 25.93
N THR A 408 -42.74 9.76 27.01
CA THR A 408 -44.06 9.60 27.68
C THR A 408 -45.23 10.09 26.82
N HIS A 409 -45.04 11.08 25.96
CA HIS A 409 -46.02 11.44 24.93
C HIS A 409 -46.14 10.38 23.81
N ARG A 410 -45.05 9.66 23.48
CA ARG A 410 -45.01 8.67 22.40
C ARG A 410 -45.80 7.39 22.72
N ASP A 411 -45.74 6.90 23.96
CA ASP A 411 -46.54 5.76 24.44
C ASP A 411 -48.02 6.11 24.69
N SER A 412 -48.38 7.39 24.74
CA SER A 412 -49.74 7.85 25.11
C SER A 412 -50.77 7.73 23.98
N GLY A 413 -50.36 7.62 22.71
CA GLY A 413 -51.25 7.25 21.59
C GLY A 413 -52.37 8.23 21.22
N VAL A 414 -52.36 9.47 21.70
CA VAL A 414 -53.38 10.50 21.39
C VAL A 414 -52.85 11.53 20.41
N SER A 415 -53.62 11.82 19.35
CA SER A 415 -53.38 12.90 18.40
C SER A 415 -54.41 14.03 18.57
N GLU A 416 -53.95 15.28 18.57
CA GLU A 416 -54.81 16.47 18.46
C GLU A 416 -54.18 17.54 17.58
N THR A 417 -55.00 18.49 17.10
CA THR A 417 -54.68 19.43 16.03
C THR A 417 -54.97 20.89 16.41
N ILE A 418 -54.03 21.77 16.06
CA ILE A 418 -54.20 23.22 15.80
C ILE A 418 -54.56 24.14 16.99
N HIS A 419 -53.54 24.88 17.43
CA HIS A 419 -53.55 26.23 18.02
C HIS A 419 -54.39 26.55 19.28
N SER A 420 -53.65 26.93 20.33
CA SER A 420 -53.92 28.14 21.12
C SER A 420 -52.60 28.84 21.48
N ARG A 421 -52.61 30.16 21.72
CA ARG A 421 -51.48 30.90 22.30
C ARG A 421 -51.77 31.14 23.77
N TYR A 422 -50.98 30.58 24.70
CA TYR A 422 -50.95 31.08 26.08
C TYR A 422 -49.55 31.01 26.69
N GLU A 423 -49.19 32.15 27.29
CA GLU A 423 -48.18 32.45 28.33
C GLU A 423 -46.89 31.60 28.43
N SER A 424 -45.77 32.27 28.15
CA SER A 424 -44.41 31.79 28.41
C SER A 424 -44.12 31.69 29.92
N PRO A 425 -43.47 30.60 30.40
CA PRO A 425 -42.75 30.62 31.67
C PRO A 425 -41.64 31.69 31.67
N ALA A 426 -41.29 32.19 32.86
CA ALA A 426 -40.48 33.39 33.05
C ALA A 426 -39.17 33.44 32.24
N ILE A 427 -39.01 34.50 31.44
CA ILE A 427 -37.75 34.87 30.80
C ILE A 427 -36.81 35.45 31.87
N LEU A 428 -35.59 34.93 31.96
CA LEU A 428 -34.50 35.56 32.70
C LEU A 428 -33.25 35.61 31.82
N ASN A 429 -32.76 36.82 31.54
CA ASN A 429 -31.55 37.13 30.79
C ASN A 429 -31.41 36.46 29.40
N ASN A 430 -32.20 36.92 28.42
CA ASN A 430 -31.95 36.69 26.98
C ASN A 430 -30.71 37.48 26.48
N ASP A 431 -29.53 37.18 27.01
CA ASP A 431 -28.29 37.49 26.29
C ASP A 431 -28.21 36.52 25.09
N ILE A 432 -28.35 37.03 23.87
CA ILE A 432 -28.04 36.24 22.67
C ILE A 432 -26.52 36.13 22.58
N LYS A 433 -25.98 34.91 22.70
CA LYS A 433 -24.55 34.64 22.69
C LYS A 433 -24.16 33.60 21.65
N ALA A 434 -22.88 33.63 21.26
CA ALA A 434 -22.29 32.72 20.31
C ALA A 434 -21.93 31.37 20.96
N PHE A 435 -22.02 30.30 20.18
CA PHE A 435 -21.50 28.97 20.51
C PHE A 435 -21.07 28.24 19.22
N PRO A 436 -20.03 27.39 19.27
CA PRO A 436 -19.58 26.66 18.09
C PRO A 436 -20.50 25.46 17.81
N LEU A 437 -20.88 25.24 16.54
CA LEU A 437 -21.83 24.17 16.19
C LEU A 437 -21.31 22.76 16.48
N VAL A 438 -19.99 22.55 16.44
CA VAL A 438 -19.34 21.26 16.79
C VAL A 438 -19.55 20.84 18.26
N CYS A 439 -20.02 21.75 19.13
CA CYS A 439 -20.34 21.43 20.52
C CYS A 439 -21.81 21.02 20.75
N VAL A 440 -22.67 20.99 19.71
CA VAL A 440 -24.09 20.65 19.83
C VAL A 440 -24.53 19.55 18.86
N CYS A 441 -25.69 18.95 19.12
CA CYS A 441 -26.43 18.12 18.16
C CYS A 441 -27.96 18.31 18.30
N LEU A 442 -28.72 17.74 17.37
CA LEU A 442 -30.16 17.57 17.55
C LEU A 442 -30.45 16.68 18.78
N PRO A 443 -31.45 17.00 19.62
CA PRO A 443 -31.71 16.25 20.86
C PRO A 443 -31.96 14.75 20.66
N GLU A 444 -32.52 14.33 19.52
CA GLU A 444 -32.73 12.90 19.19
C GLU A 444 -31.44 12.09 18.93
N HIS A 445 -30.31 12.79 18.77
CA HIS A 445 -28.96 12.22 18.65
C HIS A 445 -28.16 12.31 19.94
N TRP A 446 -28.69 12.99 20.97
CA TRP A 446 -28.10 13.16 22.29
C TRP A 446 -27.61 11.85 22.90
N ARG A 447 -28.56 11.00 23.28
CA ARG A 447 -28.33 9.79 24.05
C ARG A 447 -27.54 8.74 23.28
N LYS A 448 -27.83 8.59 21.97
CA LYS A 448 -27.10 7.72 21.04
C LYS A 448 -25.60 8.04 20.99
N THR A 449 -25.24 9.33 21.11
CA THR A 449 -23.84 9.80 21.08
C THR A 449 -23.15 9.66 22.43
N VAL A 450 -23.90 9.67 23.55
CA VAL A 450 -23.36 9.60 24.92
C VAL A 450 -23.27 8.16 25.45
N GLU A 451 -24.26 7.30 25.18
CA GLU A 451 -24.36 5.95 25.77
C GLU A 451 -23.66 4.83 24.96
N GLY A 452 -23.31 5.08 23.70
CA GLY A 452 -22.29 4.30 22.96
C GLY A 452 -22.58 2.80 22.70
N ASP A 453 -23.77 2.44 22.19
CA ASP A 453 -24.15 1.08 21.75
C ASP A 453 -23.90 -0.04 22.80
N ALA A 454 -24.09 0.26 24.09
CA ALA A 454 -23.81 -0.65 25.21
C ALA A 454 -24.99 -1.53 25.68
N SER A 455 -26.17 -1.47 25.03
CA SER A 455 -27.38 -2.14 25.54
C SER A 455 -28.37 -2.61 24.46
N LEU A 456 -28.87 -3.84 24.63
CA LEU A 456 -29.99 -4.49 23.90
C LEU A 456 -29.65 -4.87 22.44
N ASP A 457 -29.92 -6.08 21.93
CA ASP A 457 -30.62 -7.26 22.47
C ASP A 457 -32.05 -7.01 23.00
N SER A 458 -32.81 -6.27 22.21
CA SER A 458 -34.26 -6.44 22.00
C SER A 458 -34.68 -5.59 20.80
N GLY A 459 -35.57 -6.11 19.96
CA GLY A 459 -35.70 -5.61 18.59
C GLY A 459 -36.49 -4.31 18.43
N LEU A 460 -35.84 -3.30 17.85
CA LEU A 460 -36.50 -2.39 16.90
C LEU A 460 -35.49 -1.95 15.82
N SER A 461 -35.89 -2.03 14.55
CA SER A 461 -34.95 -1.95 13.42
C SER A 461 -34.55 -0.50 13.07
N LEU A 462 -33.24 -0.28 12.90
CA LEU A 462 -32.70 0.89 12.19
C LEU A 462 -32.17 0.45 10.82
N PRO A 463 -32.42 1.20 9.72
CA PRO A 463 -31.87 0.89 8.41
C PRO A 463 -30.36 1.15 8.40
N GLY A 464 -29.57 0.15 7.96
CA GLY A 464 -28.10 0.25 7.89
C GLY A 464 -27.33 -1.03 8.22
N ASN A 465 -27.97 -2.03 8.84
CA ASN A 465 -27.43 -3.38 9.01
C ASN A 465 -28.06 -4.36 7.99
N GLU A 466 -27.65 -4.27 6.72
CA GLU A 466 -28.10 -5.19 5.65
C GLU A 466 -27.14 -6.40 5.48
N ASN A 467 -26.55 -6.87 6.59
CA ASN A 467 -25.38 -7.77 6.56
C ASN A 467 -25.51 -9.05 7.41
N SER A 468 -26.70 -9.44 7.88
CA SER A 468 -26.90 -10.87 8.18
C SER A 468 -27.28 -11.60 6.89
N ILE A 469 -26.82 -12.85 6.79
CA ILE A 469 -27.15 -13.71 5.66
C ILE A 469 -28.64 -14.10 5.62
N SER A 470 -29.40 -13.82 6.70
CA SER A 470 -30.87 -13.92 6.73
C SER A 470 -31.57 -12.89 5.85
N ASP A 471 -30.91 -11.77 5.57
CA ASP A 471 -31.53 -10.59 4.95
C ASP A 471 -31.44 -10.64 3.41
N LEU A 472 -30.68 -11.59 2.86
CA LEU A 472 -30.55 -11.81 1.43
C LEU A 472 -31.87 -12.32 0.81
N SER A 473 -32.34 -11.63 -0.22
CA SER A 473 -33.48 -12.04 -1.06
C SER A 473 -33.25 -13.31 -1.90
N TRP A 474 -32.07 -13.92 -1.80
CA TRP A 474 -31.61 -15.09 -2.55
C TRP A 474 -30.70 -15.96 -1.68
N LYS A 475 -30.71 -17.28 -1.89
CA LYS A 475 -29.84 -18.22 -1.15
C LYS A 475 -28.57 -18.56 -1.94
N PRO A 476 -27.35 -18.29 -1.43
CA PRO A 476 -26.11 -18.66 -2.10
C PRO A 476 -25.94 -20.18 -2.24
N LYS A 477 -25.19 -20.59 -3.28
CA LYS A 477 -24.84 -22.01 -3.54
C LYS A 477 -23.73 -22.55 -2.66
N GLY A 478 -22.88 -21.66 -2.13
CA GLY A 478 -21.83 -21.92 -1.17
C GLY A 478 -21.19 -20.60 -0.75
N ILE A 479 -20.33 -20.64 0.27
CA ILE A 479 -19.63 -19.48 0.84
C ILE A 479 -18.13 -19.72 0.75
N ILE A 480 -17.36 -18.66 0.46
CA ILE A 480 -15.91 -18.64 0.67
C ILE A 480 -15.61 -17.58 1.73
N LEU A 481 -14.91 -17.97 2.79
CA LEU A 481 -14.40 -17.06 3.82
C LEU A 481 -12.93 -16.76 3.48
N SER A 482 -12.60 -15.51 3.19
CA SER A 482 -11.29 -15.12 2.67
C SER A 482 -10.18 -15.12 3.73
N GLY A 483 -8.95 -14.90 3.27
CA GLY A 483 -7.87 -14.44 4.15
C GLY A 483 -8.12 -13.02 4.70
N GLY A 484 -7.28 -12.62 5.66
CA GLY A 484 -7.31 -11.30 6.28
C GLY A 484 -6.01 -11.03 7.06
N PRO A 485 -5.69 -9.76 7.39
CA PRO A 485 -4.46 -9.40 8.10
C PRO A 485 -4.55 -9.57 9.62
N TYR A 486 -5.74 -9.80 10.16
CA TYR A 486 -6.01 -9.90 11.60
C TYR A 486 -5.65 -11.28 12.16
N SER A 487 -5.26 -11.30 13.43
CA SER A 487 -5.34 -12.50 14.26
C SER A 487 -6.78 -12.73 14.71
N VAL A 488 -7.31 -13.94 14.56
CA VAL A 488 -8.72 -14.28 14.90
C VAL A 488 -9.07 -14.13 16.39
N TYR A 489 -8.07 -13.97 17.25
CA TYR A 489 -8.22 -13.72 18.68
C TYR A 489 -8.06 -12.24 19.09
N ASP A 490 -7.90 -11.32 18.13
CA ASP A 490 -7.94 -9.87 18.43
C ASP A 490 -9.40 -9.43 18.68
N SER A 491 -9.58 -8.66 19.76
CA SER A 491 -10.77 -7.88 20.07
C SER A 491 -11.43 -7.12 18.90
N LYS A 492 -10.66 -6.74 17.87
CA LYS A 492 -11.12 -6.00 16.69
C LYS A 492 -11.18 -6.85 15.41
N ALA A 493 -10.95 -8.16 15.51
CA ALA A 493 -10.97 -9.06 14.37
C ALA A 493 -12.37 -9.14 13.73
N PRO A 494 -12.48 -9.21 12.39
CA PRO A 494 -13.76 -9.39 11.72
C PRO A 494 -14.23 -10.84 11.90
N HIS A 495 -15.22 -11.04 12.76
CA HIS A 495 -15.94 -12.32 12.88
C HIS A 495 -17.14 -12.37 11.94
N VAL A 496 -17.49 -13.58 11.50
CA VAL A 496 -18.67 -13.84 10.67
C VAL A 496 -19.88 -14.18 11.55
N ASP A 497 -21.09 -13.85 11.08
CA ASP A 497 -22.33 -14.27 11.73
C ASP A 497 -22.36 -15.80 11.87
N PRO A 498 -22.42 -16.38 13.09
CA PRO A 498 -22.48 -17.81 13.31
C PRO A 498 -23.60 -18.54 12.55
N SER A 499 -24.67 -17.84 12.16
CA SER A 499 -25.78 -18.39 11.39
C SER A 499 -25.33 -19.05 10.08
N ILE A 500 -24.22 -18.59 9.47
CA ILE A 500 -23.72 -19.15 8.20
C ILE A 500 -23.42 -20.65 8.29
N PHE A 501 -22.96 -21.13 9.46
CA PHE A 501 -22.54 -22.52 9.66
C PHE A 501 -23.73 -23.50 9.77
N GLU A 502 -24.95 -22.98 9.94
CA GLU A 502 -26.19 -23.76 10.02
C GLU A 502 -27.05 -23.72 8.74
N LEU A 503 -26.68 -22.89 7.74
CA LEU A 503 -27.44 -22.77 6.48
C LEU A 503 -27.49 -24.04 5.61
N GLY A 504 -26.69 -25.06 5.92
CA GLY A 504 -26.65 -26.34 5.19
C GLY A 504 -26.03 -26.26 3.79
N ILE A 505 -25.31 -25.18 3.47
CA ILE A 505 -24.59 -24.98 2.20
C ILE A 505 -23.08 -25.20 2.38
N PRO A 506 -22.32 -25.51 1.31
CA PRO A 506 -20.87 -25.67 1.41
C PRO A 506 -20.14 -24.38 1.78
N ILE A 507 -19.08 -24.50 2.58
CA ILE A 507 -18.24 -23.37 3.03
C ILE A 507 -16.77 -23.73 2.84
N LEU A 508 -15.98 -22.82 2.26
CA LEU A 508 -14.52 -22.94 2.14
C LEU A 508 -13.83 -21.77 2.85
N GLY A 509 -13.13 -22.04 3.96
CA GLY A 509 -12.28 -21.06 4.63
C GLY A 509 -10.86 -21.03 4.07
N ILE A 510 -10.36 -19.84 3.72
CA ILE A 510 -9.01 -19.62 3.18
C ILE A 510 -8.21 -18.80 4.19
N CYS A 511 -7.07 -19.32 4.65
CA CYS A 511 -6.18 -18.67 5.62
C CYS A 511 -6.90 -18.20 6.90
N TYR A 512 -7.26 -16.92 7.02
CA TYR A 512 -8.09 -16.40 8.11
C TYR A 512 -9.47 -17.08 8.17
N GLY A 513 -10.11 -17.37 7.03
CA GLY A 513 -11.37 -18.11 6.99
C GLY A 513 -11.28 -19.53 7.55
N LEU A 514 -10.13 -20.20 7.43
CA LEU A 514 -9.86 -21.47 8.12
C LEU A 514 -9.72 -21.25 9.64
N GLN A 515 -9.06 -20.17 10.04
CA GLN A 515 -8.86 -19.82 11.45
C GLN A 515 -10.18 -19.46 12.12
N GLU A 516 -11.09 -18.75 11.45
CA GLU A 516 -12.45 -18.45 11.93
C GLU A 516 -13.30 -19.71 12.13
N ILE A 517 -13.29 -20.65 11.17
CA ILE A 517 -13.93 -21.97 11.33
C ILE A 517 -13.38 -22.70 12.57
N ALA A 518 -12.06 -22.67 12.77
CA ALA A 518 -11.40 -23.32 13.91
C ALA A 518 -11.58 -22.57 15.25
N TRP A 519 -11.79 -21.26 15.20
CA TRP A 519 -12.07 -20.40 16.35
C TRP A 519 -13.50 -20.61 16.83
N HIS A 520 -14.47 -20.53 15.92
CA HIS A 520 -15.88 -20.78 16.21
C HIS A 520 -16.11 -22.20 16.78
N HIS A 521 -15.51 -23.24 16.17
CA HIS A 521 -15.72 -24.63 16.61
C HIS A 521 -14.78 -25.11 17.74
N GLY A 522 -13.91 -24.27 18.31
CA GLY A 522 -13.06 -24.72 19.43
C GLY A 522 -11.99 -23.77 19.97
N LYS A 523 -11.88 -22.53 19.48
CA LYS A 523 -10.91 -21.51 19.92
C LYS A 523 -9.43 -21.96 19.87
N ASN A 524 -9.11 -22.87 18.96
CA ASN A 524 -7.81 -23.57 18.88
C ASN A 524 -6.79 -22.94 17.91
N VAL A 525 -6.77 -21.61 17.78
CA VAL A 525 -5.83 -20.88 16.90
C VAL A 525 -4.74 -20.23 17.76
N ILE A 526 -3.48 -20.33 17.32
CA ILE A 526 -2.29 -19.86 18.05
C ILE A 526 -1.36 -19.04 17.14
N ALA A 527 -0.63 -18.11 17.75
CA ALA A 527 0.46 -17.41 17.09
C ALA A 527 1.57 -18.37 16.64
N GLY A 528 1.97 -18.29 15.37
CA GLY A 528 3.14 -19.00 14.87
C GLY A 528 4.44 -18.39 15.40
N LYS A 529 5.32 -19.22 15.96
CA LYS A 529 6.70 -18.81 16.34
C LYS A 529 7.55 -18.41 15.15
N GLU A 530 7.23 -18.97 13.99
CA GLU A 530 7.76 -18.62 12.67
C GLU A 530 6.54 -18.31 11.79
N ARG A 531 6.59 -17.21 11.02
CA ARG A 531 5.53 -16.82 10.09
C ARG A 531 5.81 -17.44 8.72
N GLU A 532 4.85 -18.19 8.16
CA GLU A 532 5.04 -18.87 6.88
C GLU A 532 4.47 -18.00 5.75
N TYR A 533 5.35 -17.17 5.17
CA TYR A 533 5.09 -16.39 3.96
C TYR A 533 5.95 -16.94 2.82
N GLY A 534 5.31 -17.45 1.76
CA GLY A 534 5.98 -17.91 0.55
C GLY A 534 5.51 -19.27 0.03
N LEU A 535 6.34 -19.87 -0.80
CA LEU A 535 6.06 -21.17 -1.42
C LEU A 535 6.28 -22.32 -0.43
N ALA A 536 5.24 -23.11 -0.19
CA ALA A 536 5.30 -24.36 0.55
C ALA A 536 4.82 -25.53 -0.33
N ASP A 537 5.34 -26.73 -0.07
CA ASP A 537 4.82 -27.97 -0.66
C ASP A 537 3.86 -28.62 0.37
N VAL A 538 2.61 -28.86 -0.03
CA VAL A 538 1.57 -29.55 0.77
C VAL A 538 1.46 -31.01 0.38
N THR A 539 1.13 -31.86 1.35
CA THR A 539 0.75 -33.27 1.16
C THR A 539 -0.74 -33.46 1.43
N THR A 540 -1.45 -34.15 0.53
CA THR A 540 -2.86 -34.52 0.70
C THR A 540 -3.04 -35.74 1.60
N LEU A 541 -4.06 -35.69 2.46
CA LEU A 541 -4.55 -36.81 3.25
C LEU A 541 -5.95 -37.17 2.74
N LYS A 542 -6.00 -38.04 1.72
CA LYS A 542 -7.25 -38.49 1.10
C LYS A 542 -8.13 -39.19 2.14
N SER A 543 -9.30 -38.60 2.41
CA SER A 543 -10.25 -39.08 3.42
C SER A 543 -11.71 -38.82 3.03
N GLY A 544 -12.17 -39.54 2.00
CA GLY A 544 -13.58 -39.69 1.65
C GLY A 544 -14.08 -38.76 0.54
N ARG A 545 -15.15 -39.21 -0.14
CA ARG A 545 -15.67 -38.68 -1.41
C ARG A 545 -15.66 -37.15 -1.55
N ASN A 546 -16.09 -36.42 -0.51
CA ASN A 546 -16.17 -34.96 -0.57
C ASN A 546 -14.79 -34.26 -0.55
N VAL A 547 -13.78 -34.90 0.03
CA VAL A 547 -12.37 -34.48 -0.05
C VAL A 547 -11.79 -34.86 -1.42
N ASP A 548 -12.08 -36.07 -1.89
CA ASP A 548 -11.61 -36.57 -3.18
C ASP A 548 -12.09 -35.69 -4.35
N ILE A 549 -13.33 -35.16 -4.27
CA ILE A 549 -13.89 -34.19 -5.24
C ILE A 549 -13.20 -32.81 -5.14
N LEU A 550 -12.85 -32.33 -3.94
CA LEU A 550 -12.16 -31.03 -3.79
C LEU A 550 -10.76 -31.08 -4.43
N PHE A 551 -10.06 -32.20 -4.28
CA PHE A 551 -8.70 -32.40 -4.81
C PHE A 551 -8.65 -33.18 -6.13
N GLU A 552 -9.76 -33.28 -6.86
CA GLU A 552 -9.81 -33.90 -8.18
C GLU A 552 -8.93 -33.12 -9.19
N ASP A 553 -8.16 -33.83 -10.00
CA ASP A 553 -7.14 -33.29 -10.94
C ASP A 553 -5.92 -32.59 -10.27
N LEU A 554 -5.83 -32.61 -8.94
CA LEU A 554 -4.65 -32.19 -8.17
C LEU A 554 -3.72 -33.39 -7.88
N GLU A 555 -2.43 -33.11 -7.74
CA GLU A 555 -1.41 -34.12 -7.38
C GLU A 555 -1.39 -34.36 -5.87
N ASP A 556 -1.06 -35.57 -5.44
CA ASP A 556 -1.04 -35.95 -4.02
C ASP A 556 -0.09 -35.08 -3.17
N ASN A 557 0.93 -34.50 -3.80
CA ASN A 557 1.73 -33.40 -3.27
C ASN A 557 1.76 -32.28 -4.31
N PHE A 558 1.54 -31.03 -3.89
CA PHE A 558 1.58 -29.88 -4.79
C PHE A 558 2.10 -28.61 -4.09
N ARG A 559 2.47 -27.60 -4.89
CA ARG A 559 3.00 -26.32 -4.39
C ARG A 559 1.89 -25.29 -4.20
N VAL A 560 1.97 -24.57 -3.09
CA VAL A 560 1.01 -23.54 -2.67
C VAL A 560 1.71 -22.30 -2.13
N TRP A 561 0.99 -21.19 -2.09
CA TRP A 561 1.41 -19.97 -1.41
C TRP A 561 0.80 -19.87 0.00
N MET A 562 1.65 -20.05 1.01
CA MET A 562 1.32 -19.74 2.41
C MET A 562 1.52 -18.25 2.67
N SER A 563 0.63 -17.66 3.47
CA SER A 563 0.74 -16.26 3.87
C SER A 563 0.10 -16.03 5.24
N HIS A 564 0.62 -16.71 6.27
CA HIS A 564 0.02 -16.70 7.60
C HIS A 564 1.04 -16.55 8.74
N GLY A 565 0.69 -15.72 9.72
CA GLY A 565 1.38 -15.67 11.02
C GLY A 565 0.82 -16.70 12.01
N ASP A 566 -0.51 -16.77 12.12
CA ASP A 566 -1.20 -17.69 13.02
C ASP A 566 -1.46 -19.06 12.37
N LYS A 567 -1.67 -20.09 13.17
CA LYS A 567 -2.06 -21.43 12.71
C LYS A 567 -2.91 -22.17 13.74
N LEU A 568 -3.59 -23.24 13.33
CA LEU A 568 -4.30 -24.12 14.25
C LEU A 568 -3.29 -24.81 15.19
N GLY A 569 -3.52 -24.69 16.50
CA GLY A 569 -2.78 -25.42 17.54
C GLY A 569 -3.33 -26.83 17.78
N ALA A 570 -4.63 -27.02 17.53
CA ALA A 570 -5.31 -28.31 17.58
C ALA A 570 -6.44 -28.38 16.54
N LEU A 571 -6.77 -29.59 16.10
CA LEU A 571 -7.91 -29.86 15.22
C LEU A 571 -9.24 -29.65 15.98
N PRO A 572 -10.21 -28.88 15.44
CA PRO A 572 -11.50 -28.71 16.09
C PRO A 572 -12.31 -30.02 16.20
N PRO A 573 -13.16 -30.17 17.25
CA PRO A 573 -14.13 -31.26 17.34
C PRO A 573 -14.95 -31.43 16.06
N SER A 574 -15.28 -32.67 15.70
CA SER A 574 -16.00 -33.03 14.46
C SER A 574 -15.29 -32.75 13.12
N PHE A 575 -14.07 -32.21 13.10
CA PHE A 575 -13.25 -32.11 11.88
C PHE A 575 -12.29 -33.31 11.70
N GLN A 576 -11.69 -33.41 10.51
CA GLN A 576 -10.54 -34.25 10.15
C GLN A 576 -9.53 -33.44 9.32
N THR A 577 -8.24 -33.75 9.41
CA THR A 577 -7.19 -33.15 8.58
C THR A 577 -7.24 -33.71 7.16
N ILE A 578 -7.07 -32.86 6.15
CA ILE A 578 -7.04 -33.20 4.71
C ILE A 578 -5.76 -32.76 4.00
N LEU A 579 -4.98 -31.85 4.61
CA LEU A 579 -3.69 -31.38 4.10
C LEU A 579 -2.70 -31.13 5.24
N THR A 580 -1.42 -31.35 4.97
CA THR A 580 -0.31 -31.03 5.89
C THR A 580 0.84 -30.32 5.15
N THR A 581 1.59 -29.48 5.87
CA THR A 581 2.95 -29.07 5.50
C THR A 581 3.93 -29.46 6.62
N LYS A 582 5.22 -29.25 6.39
CA LYS A 582 6.28 -29.41 7.41
C LYS A 582 6.04 -28.51 8.64
N ASN A 583 5.45 -27.34 8.43
CA ASN A 583 5.27 -26.29 9.44
C ASN A 583 3.84 -26.21 10.00
N SER A 584 2.84 -26.72 9.26
CA SER A 584 1.43 -26.74 9.65
C SER A 584 0.84 -28.16 9.53
N PRO A 585 0.71 -28.89 10.65
CA PRO A 585 0.04 -30.20 10.71
C PRO A 585 -1.46 -30.17 10.42
N PHE A 586 -2.05 -28.98 10.30
CA PHE A 586 -3.47 -28.74 10.01
C PHE A 586 -3.62 -27.77 8.83
N ALA A 587 -2.76 -27.89 7.81
CA ALA A 587 -2.76 -27.04 6.62
C ALA A 587 -4.07 -27.07 5.81
N GLY A 588 -4.94 -28.04 6.07
CA GLY A 588 -6.34 -28.02 5.70
C GLY A 588 -7.17 -29.03 6.48
N ILE A 589 -8.44 -28.71 6.71
CA ILE A 589 -9.41 -29.50 7.48
C ILE A 589 -10.74 -29.62 6.73
N VAL A 590 -11.53 -30.65 7.04
CA VAL A 590 -12.95 -30.75 6.63
C VAL A 590 -13.80 -31.25 7.79
N HIS A 591 -15.04 -30.78 7.88
CA HIS A 591 -16.01 -31.25 8.86
C HIS A 591 -16.55 -32.64 8.44
N LYS A 592 -16.75 -33.55 9.40
CA LYS A 592 -17.08 -34.96 9.13
C LYS A 592 -18.47 -35.20 8.52
N THR A 593 -19.45 -34.36 8.81
CA THR A 593 -20.83 -34.46 8.29
C THR A 593 -21.28 -33.27 7.44
N LYS A 594 -21.10 -32.03 7.91
CA LYS A 594 -21.35 -30.79 7.15
C LYS A 594 -20.33 -30.57 6.02
N PRO A 595 -20.71 -29.93 4.89
CA PRO A 595 -19.81 -29.61 3.77
C PRO A 595 -18.92 -28.38 4.04
N ILE A 596 -18.26 -28.35 5.20
CA ILE A 596 -17.39 -27.23 5.63
C ILE A 596 -15.92 -27.64 5.49
N TYR A 597 -15.16 -26.88 4.72
CA TYR A 597 -13.75 -27.09 4.40
C TYR A 597 -12.94 -25.86 4.85
N GLY A 598 -11.66 -26.07 5.17
CA GLY A 598 -10.73 -24.97 5.41
C GLY A 598 -9.32 -25.31 4.94
N ILE A 599 -8.59 -24.32 4.42
CA ILE A 599 -7.22 -24.44 3.91
C ILE A 599 -6.38 -23.24 4.36
N GLN A 600 -5.11 -23.48 4.69
CA GLN A 600 -4.22 -22.46 5.29
C GLN A 600 -3.47 -21.61 4.25
N PHE A 601 -3.42 -22.08 3.00
CA PHE A 601 -2.80 -21.42 1.84
C PHE A 601 -3.85 -20.72 0.97
N HIS A 602 -3.37 -19.87 0.06
CA HIS A 602 -4.20 -19.11 -0.88
C HIS A 602 -4.29 -19.83 -2.26
N PRO A 603 -5.42 -20.45 -2.64
CA PRO A 603 -5.63 -21.00 -3.98
C PRO A 603 -5.92 -19.93 -5.05
N GLU A 604 -6.25 -18.70 -4.65
CA GLU A 604 -6.62 -17.60 -5.55
C GLU A 604 -5.40 -16.93 -6.21
N VAL A 605 -4.21 -17.03 -5.60
CA VAL A 605 -2.99 -16.39 -6.12
C VAL A 605 -2.27 -17.27 -7.15
N THR A 606 -1.70 -16.62 -8.18
CA THR A 606 -0.91 -17.26 -9.25
C THR A 606 0.29 -18.09 -8.76
N HIS A 607 0.77 -17.81 -7.55
CA HIS A 607 1.83 -18.57 -6.87
C HIS A 607 1.40 -19.98 -6.41
N THR A 608 0.11 -20.31 -6.48
CA THR A 608 -0.45 -21.66 -6.27
C THR A 608 -0.89 -22.25 -7.63
N PRO A 609 -0.04 -23.01 -8.36
CA PRO A 609 -0.21 -23.20 -9.82
C PRO A 609 -1.47 -23.95 -10.28
N LYS A 610 -2.14 -24.69 -9.38
CA LYS A 610 -3.43 -25.35 -9.64
C LYS A 610 -4.56 -24.88 -8.71
N GLY A 611 -4.40 -23.74 -8.04
CA GLY A 611 -5.39 -23.24 -7.07
C GLY A 611 -6.74 -22.90 -7.70
N SER A 612 -6.75 -22.43 -8.95
CA SER A 612 -7.96 -22.25 -9.75
C SER A 612 -8.75 -23.54 -9.99
N GLN A 613 -8.08 -24.70 -10.09
CA GLN A 613 -8.75 -26.00 -10.18
C GLN A 613 -9.42 -26.40 -8.86
N LEU A 614 -8.80 -26.09 -7.70
CA LEU A 614 -9.42 -26.28 -6.38
C LEU A 614 -10.69 -25.43 -6.24
N LEU A 615 -10.61 -24.15 -6.60
CA LEU A 615 -11.76 -23.24 -6.57
C LEU A 615 -12.87 -23.70 -7.53
N LYS A 616 -12.51 -24.18 -8.73
CA LYS A 616 -13.46 -24.78 -9.70
C LYS A 616 -14.13 -26.05 -9.17
N ASN A 617 -13.38 -26.94 -8.53
CA ASN A 617 -13.94 -28.12 -7.87
C ASN A 617 -14.93 -27.71 -6.76
N PHE A 618 -14.58 -26.72 -5.92
CA PHE A 618 -15.48 -26.21 -4.90
C PHE A 618 -16.76 -25.59 -5.48
N ALA A 619 -16.65 -24.63 -6.42
CA ALA A 619 -17.81 -23.93 -6.98
C ALA A 619 -18.70 -24.85 -7.84
N VAL A 620 -18.11 -25.62 -8.77
CA VAL A 620 -18.88 -26.39 -9.75
C VAL A 620 -19.28 -27.77 -9.20
N LYS A 621 -18.34 -28.53 -8.62
CA LYS A 621 -18.59 -29.94 -8.23
C LYS A 621 -19.20 -30.06 -6.83
N ILE A 622 -18.80 -29.21 -5.88
CA ILE A 622 -19.29 -29.26 -4.49
C ILE A 622 -20.52 -28.37 -4.27
N CYS A 623 -20.50 -27.11 -4.73
CA CYS A 623 -21.64 -26.19 -4.59
C CYS A 623 -22.71 -26.37 -5.68
N GLY A 624 -22.41 -27.14 -6.74
CA GLY A 624 -23.35 -27.36 -7.86
C GLY A 624 -23.67 -26.09 -8.66
N ALA A 625 -22.76 -25.10 -8.67
CA ALA A 625 -22.96 -23.87 -9.44
C ALA A 625 -22.93 -24.16 -10.94
N LYS A 626 -23.90 -23.62 -11.67
CA LYS A 626 -23.92 -23.68 -13.14
C LYS A 626 -22.94 -22.64 -13.69
N GLN A 627 -22.18 -23.03 -14.71
CA GLN A 627 -21.32 -22.11 -15.47
C GLN A 627 -22.18 -21.35 -16.51
N ASN A 628 -23.13 -20.54 -16.02
CA ASN A 628 -24.06 -19.75 -16.84
C ASN A 628 -23.78 -18.23 -16.78
N TRP A 629 -22.59 -17.87 -16.30
CA TRP A 629 -22.00 -16.55 -16.40
C TRP A 629 -21.07 -16.57 -17.62
N THR A 630 -21.54 -16.00 -18.74
CA THR A 630 -20.82 -15.92 -20.01
C THR A 630 -21.06 -14.55 -20.63
N MET A 631 -20.06 -14.00 -21.31
CA MET A 631 -20.10 -12.61 -21.81
C MET A 631 -21.20 -12.39 -22.86
N ASP A 632 -21.44 -13.31 -23.79
CA ASP A 632 -22.61 -13.30 -24.70
C ASP A 632 -23.96 -13.13 -23.94
N SER A 633 -24.15 -13.93 -22.89
CA SER A 633 -25.37 -13.86 -22.07
C SER A 633 -25.46 -12.59 -21.21
N PHE A 634 -24.32 -11.96 -20.91
CA PHE A 634 -24.23 -10.67 -20.23
C PHE A 634 -24.58 -9.54 -21.20
N ILE A 635 -23.95 -9.49 -22.39
CA ILE A 635 -24.22 -8.53 -23.47
C ILE A 635 -25.72 -8.44 -23.77
N THR A 636 -26.39 -9.58 -23.89
CA THR A 636 -27.83 -9.62 -24.22
C THR A 636 -28.67 -8.98 -23.11
N LYS A 637 -28.51 -9.42 -21.86
CA LYS A 637 -29.26 -8.89 -20.70
C LYS A 637 -28.95 -7.42 -20.45
N GLU A 638 -27.69 -7.02 -20.61
CA GLU A 638 -27.24 -5.67 -20.31
C GLU A 638 -27.73 -4.67 -21.38
N LYS A 639 -27.76 -5.06 -22.66
CA LYS A 639 -28.43 -4.28 -23.71
C LYS A 639 -29.92 -4.12 -23.44
N GLU A 640 -30.61 -5.14 -22.90
CA GLU A 640 -32.01 -5.04 -22.47
C GLU A 640 -32.18 -4.13 -21.24
N ARG A 641 -31.31 -4.26 -20.23
CA ARG A 641 -31.30 -3.42 -19.01
C ARG A 641 -31.09 -1.94 -19.36
N ILE A 642 -30.10 -1.63 -20.19
CA ILE A 642 -29.82 -0.27 -20.68
C ILE A 642 -31.02 0.30 -21.42
N ARG A 643 -31.62 -0.47 -22.35
CA ARG A 643 -32.82 -0.02 -23.09
C ARG A 643 -34.01 0.25 -22.16
N SER A 644 -34.25 -0.61 -21.18
CA SER A 644 -35.33 -0.41 -20.19
C SER A 644 -35.07 0.73 -19.21
N MET A 645 -33.80 1.07 -18.96
CA MET A 645 -33.39 2.16 -18.07
C MET A 645 -33.42 3.54 -18.76
N VAL A 646 -32.88 3.62 -19.98
CA VAL A 646 -32.80 4.86 -20.76
C VAL A 646 -34.13 5.18 -21.47
N GLY A 647 -34.91 4.16 -21.82
CA GLY A 647 -36.12 4.30 -22.65
C GLY A 647 -35.80 4.79 -24.06
N ASP A 648 -36.82 5.24 -24.79
CA ASP A 648 -36.72 5.54 -26.24
C ASP A 648 -36.22 6.96 -26.58
N LYS A 649 -36.31 7.90 -25.63
CA LYS A 649 -36.15 9.35 -25.89
C LYS A 649 -34.94 10.01 -25.25
N ALA A 650 -34.44 9.48 -24.13
CA ALA A 650 -33.31 10.07 -23.44
C ALA A 650 -32.02 9.89 -24.23
N LEU A 651 -31.11 10.85 -24.07
CA LEU A 651 -29.74 10.83 -24.58
C LEU A 651 -28.78 10.50 -23.44
N VAL A 652 -27.67 9.87 -23.80
CA VAL A 652 -26.61 9.44 -22.87
C VAL A 652 -25.29 10.10 -23.29
N LEU A 653 -24.68 10.86 -22.38
CA LEU A 653 -23.30 11.35 -22.55
C LEU A 653 -22.33 10.38 -21.88
N GLY A 654 -21.15 10.17 -22.46
CA GLY A 654 -20.10 9.33 -21.85
C GLY A 654 -18.73 9.97 -21.90
N ALA A 655 -17.98 9.88 -20.80
CA ALA A 655 -16.56 10.18 -20.78
C ALA A 655 -15.77 8.99 -21.35
N VAL A 656 -14.99 9.20 -22.41
CA VAL A 656 -14.20 8.13 -23.05
C VAL A 656 -12.73 8.52 -23.10
N SER A 657 -11.87 7.72 -22.47
CA SER A 657 -10.42 7.99 -22.35
C SER A 657 -9.57 7.25 -23.39
N GLY A 658 -10.17 6.35 -24.17
CA GLY A 658 -9.45 5.43 -25.06
C GLY A 658 -8.84 4.22 -24.33
N GLY A 659 -9.00 4.13 -23.01
CA GLY A 659 -8.77 2.92 -22.24
C GLY A 659 -9.89 1.90 -22.45
N VAL A 660 -9.54 0.60 -22.42
CA VAL A 660 -10.43 -0.50 -22.81
C VAL A 660 -11.81 -0.45 -22.16
N ASP A 661 -11.93 -0.12 -20.87
CA ASP A 661 -13.21 -0.12 -20.15
C ASP A 661 -14.17 0.93 -20.71
N SER A 662 -13.66 2.14 -20.95
CA SER A 662 -14.43 3.22 -21.55
C SER A 662 -14.81 2.92 -23.00
N THR A 663 -13.95 2.25 -23.77
CA THR A 663 -14.22 1.81 -25.15
C THR A 663 -15.27 0.71 -25.19
N VAL A 664 -15.19 -0.28 -24.29
CA VAL A 664 -16.15 -1.39 -24.16
C VAL A 664 -17.51 -0.87 -23.69
N ALA A 665 -17.54 0.00 -22.68
CA ALA A 665 -18.78 0.65 -22.22
C ALA A 665 -19.43 1.50 -23.33
N ALA A 666 -18.63 2.29 -24.07
CA ALA A 666 -19.10 3.10 -25.19
C ALA A 666 -19.67 2.25 -26.33
N LYS A 667 -19.00 1.15 -26.69
CA LYS A 667 -19.48 0.19 -27.71
C LYS A 667 -20.76 -0.52 -27.28
N LEU A 668 -20.81 -0.98 -26.03
CA LEU A 668 -21.99 -1.62 -25.45
C LEU A 668 -23.20 -0.68 -25.42
N MET A 669 -22.98 0.60 -25.08
CA MET A 669 -24.02 1.64 -25.09
C MET A 669 -24.47 1.96 -26.53
N TYR A 670 -23.55 2.13 -27.48
CA TYR A 670 -23.90 2.36 -28.89
C TYR A 670 -24.71 1.20 -29.48
N ASP A 671 -24.34 -0.05 -29.22
CA ASP A 671 -25.14 -1.23 -29.62
C ASP A 671 -26.52 -1.30 -28.91
N ALA A 672 -26.65 -0.70 -27.72
CA ALA A 672 -27.90 -0.68 -26.97
C ALA A 672 -28.87 0.40 -27.50
N ILE A 673 -28.41 1.63 -27.75
CA ILE A 673 -29.29 2.79 -28.04
C ILE A 673 -28.97 3.57 -29.33
N GLY A 674 -27.93 3.20 -30.06
CA GLY A 674 -27.49 3.85 -31.31
C GLY A 674 -26.95 5.26 -31.11
N ASP A 675 -27.24 6.15 -32.07
CA ASP A 675 -26.77 7.55 -32.13
C ASP A 675 -27.23 8.44 -30.96
N ARG A 676 -28.09 7.91 -30.07
CA ARG A 676 -28.48 8.55 -28.80
C ARG A 676 -27.36 8.54 -27.74
N PHE A 677 -26.28 7.81 -28.00
CA PHE A 677 -25.05 7.89 -27.23
C PHE A 677 -24.06 8.87 -27.86
N HIS A 678 -23.53 9.81 -27.06
CA HIS A 678 -22.49 10.74 -27.48
C HIS A 678 -21.29 10.68 -26.52
N ALA A 679 -20.11 10.40 -27.06
CA ALA A 679 -18.87 10.31 -26.31
C ALA A 679 -18.11 11.64 -26.32
N ILE A 680 -17.45 11.96 -25.20
CA ILE A 680 -16.52 13.09 -25.07
C ILE A 680 -15.16 12.55 -24.64
N LEU A 681 -14.12 12.85 -25.44
CA LEU A 681 -12.71 12.63 -25.12
C LEU A 681 -12.06 13.99 -24.83
N VAL A 682 -11.57 14.19 -23.61
CA VAL A 682 -10.76 15.36 -23.23
C VAL A 682 -9.29 14.99 -23.32
N ASP A 683 -8.52 15.71 -24.16
CA ASP A 683 -7.06 15.69 -24.07
C ASP A 683 -6.63 16.63 -22.94
N ASN A 684 -6.05 16.03 -21.90
CA ASN A 684 -5.52 16.74 -20.74
C ASN A 684 -4.05 17.16 -20.91
N GLY A 685 -3.50 17.07 -22.13
CA GLY A 685 -2.11 17.39 -22.42
C GLY A 685 -1.10 16.37 -21.86
N CYS A 686 -1.54 15.39 -21.08
CA CYS A 686 -0.73 14.33 -20.46
C CYS A 686 -0.95 12.94 -21.10
N MET A 687 -1.62 12.87 -22.25
CA MET A 687 -1.89 11.63 -22.99
C MET A 687 -0.61 11.06 -23.67
N ARG A 688 -0.62 9.78 -24.08
CA ARG A 688 0.50 9.17 -24.85
C ARG A 688 0.68 9.84 -26.22
N GLN A 689 1.80 9.60 -26.89
CA GLN A 689 2.06 10.19 -28.20
C GLN A 689 1.03 9.71 -29.23
N ASN A 690 0.37 10.67 -29.90
CA ASN A 690 -0.70 10.47 -30.88
C ASN A 690 -1.96 9.74 -30.34
N GLU A 691 -2.11 9.59 -29.02
CA GLU A 691 -3.17 8.80 -28.37
C GLU A 691 -4.57 9.25 -28.79
N CYS A 692 -4.88 10.55 -28.68
CA CYS A 692 -6.20 11.08 -28.96
C CYS A 692 -6.57 11.04 -30.45
N ALA A 693 -5.58 11.14 -31.34
CA ALA A 693 -5.78 10.97 -32.78
C ALA A 693 -6.14 9.51 -33.13
N LEU A 694 -5.40 8.54 -32.56
CA LEU A 694 -5.67 7.11 -32.73
C LEU A 694 -7.03 6.72 -32.14
N VAL A 695 -7.35 7.21 -30.93
CA VAL A 695 -8.65 6.96 -30.29
C VAL A 695 -9.80 7.56 -31.09
N LYS A 696 -9.62 8.76 -31.66
CA LYS A 696 -10.62 9.36 -32.56
C LYS A 696 -10.82 8.54 -33.83
N GLU A 697 -9.75 8.05 -34.45
CA GLU A 697 -9.87 7.18 -35.62
C GLU A 697 -10.61 5.89 -35.26
N THR A 698 -10.17 5.14 -34.26
CA THR A 698 -10.83 3.90 -33.81
C THR A 698 -12.32 4.10 -33.50
N LEU A 699 -12.66 5.02 -32.59
CA LEU A 699 -14.04 5.13 -32.09
C LEU A 699 -15.01 5.57 -33.18
N VAL A 700 -14.62 6.53 -34.01
CA VAL A 700 -15.48 7.09 -35.07
C VAL A 700 -15.50 6.21 -36.32
N ARG A 701 -14.34 5.70 -36.75
CA ARG A 701 -14.18 4.99 -38.04
C ARG A 701 -14.44 3.48 -37.94
N GLU A 702 -14.02 2.84 -36.84
CA GLU A 702 -14.15 1.38 -36.67
C GLU A 702 -15.44 1.01 -35.92
N LEU A 703 -15.81 1.79 -34.91
CA LEU A 703 -16.97 1.49 -34.05
C LEU A 703 -18.23 2.33 -34.37
N GLY A 704 -18.12 3.39 -35.17
CA GLY A 704 -19.24 4.27 -35.56
C GLY A 704 -19.73 5.23 -34.46
N ILE A 705 -18.96 5.40 -33.39
CA ILE A 705 -19.38 6.14 -32.20
C ILE A 705 -19.23 7.65 -32.43
N ASN A 706 -20.30 8.41 -32.16
CA ASN A 706 -20.29 9.86 -32.20
C ASN A 706 -19.40 10.42 -31.07
N LEU A 707 -18.26 11.04 -31.43
CA LEU A 707 -17.21 11.46 -30.50
C LEU A 707 -16.82 12.93 -30.69
N THR A 708 -17.08 13.76 -29.67
CA THR A 708 -16.44 15.07 -29.53
C THR A 708 -15.06 14.89 -28.90
N VAL A 709 -14.04 15.54 -29.49
CA VAL A 709 -12.68 15.58 -28.94
C VAL A 709 -12.34 17.02 -28.56
N VAL A 710 -11.92 17.20 -27.31
CA VAL A 710 -11.75 18.49 -26.65
C VAL A 710 -10.29 18.63 -26.28
N ASP A 711 -9.60 19.64 -26.81
CA ASP A 711 -8.24 19.95 -26.36
C ASP A 711 -8.31 20.92 -25.18
N ALA A 712 -7.89 20.44 -24.00
CA ALA A 712 -7.76 21.23 -22.79
C ALA A 712 -6.30 21.27 -22.28
N SER A 713 -5.34 20.85 -23.12
CA SER A 713 -3.93 20.63 -22.75
C SER A 713 -3.32 21.81 -21.98
N ASP A 714 -3.63 23.04 -22.40
CA ASP A 714 -3.11 24.25 -21.75
C ASP A 714 -3.61 24.41 -20.31
N LEU A 715 -4.92 24.21 -20.08
CA LEU A 715 -5.55 24.37 -18.76
C LEU A 715 -4.97 23.38 -17.74
N PHE A 716 -4.76 22.13 -18.15
CA PHE A 716 -4.18 21.11 -17.28
C PHE A 716 -2.68 21.34 -17.03
N LEU A 717 -1.89 21.59 -18.08
CA LEU A 717 -0.44 21.71 -17.96
C LEU A 717 0.00 22.99 -17.24
N ASP A 718 -0.77 24.08 -17.36
CA ASP A 718 -0.46 25.33 -16.66
C ASP A 718 -0.94 25.30 -15.19
N GLY A 719 -2.01 24.57 -14.88
CA GLY A 719 -2.51 24.37 -13.51
C GLY A 719 -1.79 23.28 -12.69
N LEU A 720 -1.13 22.31 -13.35
CA LEU A 720 -0.24 21.33 -12.70
C LEU A 720 1.10 21.93 -12.24
N LYS A 721 1.41 23.15 -12.70
CA LYS A 721 2.66 23.86 -12.38
C LYS A 721 2.75 24.18 -10.89
N GLY A 722 3.93 23.97 -10.30
CA GLY A 722 4.16 24.10 -8.86
C GLY A 722 3.65 22.96 -7.98
N ILE A 723 2.94 21.95 -8.52
CA ILE A 723 2.52 20.77 -7.75
C ILE A 723 3.64 19.72 -7.76
N SER A 724 4.62 19.88 -6.86
CA SER A 724 5.82 19.01 -6.80
C SER A 724 5.73 17.85 -5.81
N ASP A 725 5.17 18.08 -4.62
CA ASP A 725 5.45 17.24 -3.44
C ASP A 725 4.36 16.20 -3.10
N ASP A 726 3.14 16.35 -3.63
CA ASP A 726 2.02 15.44 -3.37
C ASP A 726 1.40 14.89 -4.67
N PRO A 727 1.44 13.57 -4.94
CA PRO A 727 0.77 12.98 -6.09
C PRO A 727 -0.75 12.97 -5.96
N GLU A 728 -1.34 12.98 -4.76
CA GLU A 728 -2.80 13.04 -4.60
C GLU A 728 -3.34 14.45 -4.89
N ALA A 729 -2.61 15.52 -4.58
CA ALA A 729 -2.91 16.86 -5.07
C ALA A 729 -2.97 16.91 -6.60
N LYS A 730 -2.03 16.27 -7.31
CA LYS A 730 -2.09 16.14 -8.78
C LYS A 730 -3.36 15.40 -9.23
N ARG A 731 -3.70 14.27 -8.59
CA ARG A 731 -4.91 13.49 -8.93
C ARG A 731 -6.19 14.31 -8.71
N LYS A 732 -6.30 15.02 -7.59
CA LYS A 732 -7.45 15.88 -7.27
C LYS A 732 -7.60 17.03 -8.25
N PHE A 733 -6.50 17.72 -8.59
CA PHE A 733 -6.51 18.78 -9.59
C PHE A 733 -6.99 18.26 -10.95
N ILE A 734 -6.37 17.18 -11.46
CA ILE A 734 -6.73 16.61 -12.77
C ILE A 734 -8.17 16.08 -12.76
N GLY A 735 -8.63 15.49 -11.65
CA GLY A 735 -10.02 15.08 -11.47
C GLY A 735 -10.98 16.25 -11.65
N ASN A 736 -10.91 17.24 -10.75
CA ASN A 736 -11.81 18.40 -10.76
C ASN A 736 -11.82 19.11 -12.12
N THR A 737 -10.64 19.44 -12.67
CA THR A 737 -10.52 20.13 -13.96
C THR A 737 -11.07 19.31 -15.14
N PHE A 738 -11.00 17.98 -15.08
CA PHE A 738 -11.65 17.13 -16.08
C PHE A 738 -13.18 17.22 -16.04
N ILE A 739 -13.76 17.31 -14.84
CA ILE A 739 -15.21 17.48 -14.67
C ILE A 739 -15.67 18.87 -15.08
N ASP A 740 -14.91 19.92 -14.76
CA ASP A 740 -15.19 21.30 -15.20
C ASP A 740 -15.26 21.39 -16.73
N VAL A 741 -14.24 20.82 -17.42
CA VAL A 741 -14.19 20.77 -18.88
C VAL A 741 -15.30 19.89 -19.45
N PHE A 742 -15.53 18.69 -18.89
CA PHE A 742 -16.58 17.79 -19.35
C PHE A 742 -17.97 18.41 -19.22
N GLU A 743 -18.27 19.11 -18.11
CA GLU A 743 -19.55 19.78 -17.93
C GLU A 743 -19.71 21.00 -18.85
N ALA A 744 -18.64 21.76 -19.10
CA ALA A 744 -18.65 22.88 -20.04
C ALA A 744 -18.95 22.43 -21.47
N GLU A 745 -18.40 21.30 -21.92
CA GLU A 745 -18.65 20.76 -23.26
C GLU A 745 -20.01 20.04 -23.34
N ALA A 746 -20.41 19.31 -22.29
CA ALA A 746 -21.74 18.71 -22.22
C ALA A 746 -22.87 19.76 -22.35
N LYS A 747 -22.73 20.92 -21.70
CA LYS A 747 -23.68 22.05 -21.83
C LYS A 747 -23.77 22.59 -23.26
N LYS A 748 -22.67 22.59 -24.03
CA LYS A 748 -22.67 22.98 -25.45
C LYS A 748 -23.33 21.92 -26.34
N ILE A 749 -23.10 20.64 -26.05
CA ILE A 749 -23.73 19.51 -26.77
C ILE A 749 -25.24 19.48 -26.49
N GLU A 750 -25.66 19.72 -25.26
CA GLU A 750 -27.07 19.86 -24.86
C GLU A 750 -27.77 21.01 -25.60
N ALA A 751 -27.11 22.17 -25.70
CA ALA A 751 -27.63 23.30 -26.48
C ALA A 751 -27.73 22.98 -27.98
N SER A 752 -26.69 22.37 -28.59
CA SER A 752 -26.66 22.10 -30.03
C SER A 752 -27.66 21.02 -30.47
N ILE A 753 -28.01 20.07 -29.59
CA ILE A 753 -29.03 19.05 -29.86
C ILE A 753 -30.44 19.60 -29.66
N ALA A 754 -30.65 20.49 -28.67
CA ALA A 754 -31.95 21.12 -28.41
C ALA A 754 -32.49 21.90 -29.62
N ASP A 755 -31.60 22.52 -30.40
CA ASP A 755 -31.95 23.23 -31.64
C ASP A 755 -32.25 22.30 -32.84
N GLN A 756 -31.89 21.01 -32.79
CA GLN A 756 -32.00 20.09 -33.93
C GLN A 756 -33.08 19.01 -33.77
N GLU A 757 -33.26 18.41 -32.59
CA GLU A 757 -34.23 17.31 -32.38
C GLU A 757 -35.28 17.66 -31.32
N HIS A 758 -36.53 17.80 -31.75
CA HIS A 758 -37.67 18.16 -30.91
C HIS A 758 -37.85 17.21 -29.70
N GLY A 759 -37.37 17.63 -28.53
CA GLY A 759 -37.72 17.05 -27.24
C GLY A 759 -36.90 15.84 -26.78
N ARG A 760 -35.67 15.64 -27.28
CA ARG A 760 -34.71 14.72 -26.63
C ARG A 760 -33.90 15.46 -25.56
N LYS A 761 -33.94 14.97 -24.32
CA LYS A 761 -33.11 15.50 -23.21
C LYS A 761 -31.94 14.55 -22.93
N VAL A 762 -30.77 15.11 -22.65
CA VAL A 762 -29.70 14.42 -21.93
C VAL A 762 -30.16 14.17 -20.49
N GLU A 763 -30.28 12.89 -20.11
CA GLU A 763 -30.67 12.47 -18.76
C GLU A 763 -29.68 11.52 -18.09
N TRP A 764 -28.74 10.94 -18.85
CA TRP A 764 -27.86 9.88 -18.35
C TRP A 764 -26.38 10.16 -18.65
N PHE A 765 -25.53 9.80 -17.69
CA PHE A 765 -24.07 9.80 -17.79
C PHE A 765 -23.57 8.35 -17.76
N LEU A 766 -22.71 7.99 -18.72
CA LEU A 766 -22.04 6.69 -18.77
C LEU A 766 -20.67 6.75 -18.10
N GLN A 767 -20.44 5.88 -17.12
CA GLN A 767 -19.10 5.57 -16.59
C GLN A 767 -18.72 4.11 -16.84
N GLY A 768 -17.44 3.86 -17.07
CA GLY A 768 -16.85 2.53 -17.23
C GLY A 768 -16.40 1.89 -15.91
N THR A 769 -17.05 2.21 -14.79
CA THR A 769 -16.71 1.72 -13.44
C THR A 769 -16.72 0.19 -13.39
N LEU A 770 -15.68 -0.42 -12.80
CA LEU A 770 -15.53 -1.87 -12.68
C LEU A 770 -15.82 -2.36 -11.27
N TYR A 771 -16.04 -3.66 -11.10
CA TYR A 771 -16.30 -4.25 -9.79
C TYR A 771 -15.19 -4.02 -8.75
N PRO A 772 -13.88 -4.07 -9.09
CA PRO A 772 -12.80 -3.67 -8.15
C PRO A 772 -12.89 -2.22 -7.67
N ASP A 773 -13.39 -1.29 -8.49
CA ASP A 773 -13.55 0.11 -8.10
C ASP A 773 -14.70 0.27 -7.09
N VAL A 774 -15.79 -0.49 -7.27
CA VAL A 774 -16.90 -0.53 -6.29
C VAL A 774 -16.46 -1.17 -4.96
N ILE A 775 -15.68 -2.26 -5.00
CA ILE A 775 -15.12 -2.86 -3.77
C ILE A 775 -14.24 -1.85 -3.01
N GLU A 776 -13.43 -1.04 -3.71
CA GLU A 776 -12.59 -0.02 -3.07
C GLU A 776 -13.37 1.17 -2.49
N SER A 777 -14.63 1.41 -2.91
CA SER A 777 -15.47 2.46 -2.31
C SER A 777 -16.27 1.97 -1.09
N VAL A 778 -16.62 0.69 -1.01
CA VAL A 778 -17.39 0.11 0.10
C VAL A 778 -16.48 -0.41 1.21
N SER A 779 -15.92 0.51 2.01
CA SER A 779 -15.03 0.11 3.11
C SER A 779 -15.78 -0.44 4.32
N PHE A 780 -15.60 -1.74 4.60
CA PHE A 780 -16.33 -2.46 5.65
C PHE A 780 -15.92 -2.10 7.09
N LYS A 781 -14.67 -1.64 7.33
CA LYS A 781 -14.21 -1.06 8.61
C LYS A 781 -12.81 -0.44 8.50
N GLY A 782 -12.71 0.84 8.87
CA GLY A 782 -11.47 1.62 8.86
C GLY A 782 -11.12 2.17 7.47
N PRO A 783 -10.17 3.12 7.36
CA PRO A 783 -9.75 3.63 6.06
C PRO A 783 -8.89 2.59 5.34
N SER A 784 -9.49 1.89 4.37
CA SER A 784 -8.70 1.46 3.21
C SER A 784 -8.07 2.72 2.62
N ALA A 785 -6.74 2.79 2.56
CA ALA A 785 -6.07 3.98 2.06
C ALA A 785 -6.59 4.29 0.66
N THR A 786 -7.14 5.50 0.44
CA THR A 786 -7.98 5.85 -0.71
C THR A 786 -7.17 6.08 -1.99
N ILE A 787 -6.48 5.03 -2.43
CA ILE A 787 -5.52 5.00 -3.54
C ILE A 787 -6.19 5.23 -4.92
N LYS A 788 -7.53 5.11 -5.00
CA LYS A 788 -8.34 5.44 -6.20
C LYS A 788 -9.51 6.40 -5.93
N THR A 789 -9.25 7.51 -5.22
CA THR A 789 -10.14 8.71 -5.12
C THR A 789 -10.82 9.08 -6.45
N HIS A 790 -10.08 8.97 -7.55
CA HIS A 790 -10.45 9.41 -8.90
C HIS A 790 -11.39 8.46 -9.69
N HIS A 791 -11.69 7.24 -9.21
CA HIS A 791 -12.52 6.29 -9.97
C HIS A 791 -14.03 6.36 -9.69
N ASN A 792 -14.46 6.74 -8.48
CA ASN A 792 -15.87 6.64 -8.08
C ASN A 792 -16.57 7.99 -7.81
N VAL A 793 -15.94 8.91 -7.07
CA VAL A 793 -16.64 10.13 -6.58
C VAL A 793 -15.73 11.37 -6.58
N GLY A 794 -14.77 11.43 -7.51
CA GLY A 794 -13.82 12.55 -7.66
C GLY A 794 -14.44 13.85 -8.24
N GLY A 795 -15.65 14.20 -7.82
CA GLY A 795 -16.49 15.27 -8.37
C GLY A 795 -17.54 14.72 -9.34
N LEU A 796 -18.78 14.53 -8.88
CA LEU A 796 -19.90 14.47 -9.83
C LEU A 796 -20.19 15.91 -10.27
N PRO A 797 -20.37 16.20 -11.58
CA PRO A 797 -20.64 17.55 -12.09
C PRO A 797 -21.81 18.21 -11.34
N GLU A 798 -21.72 19.50 -10.99
CA GLU A 798 -22.55 20.15 -9.96
C GLU A 798 -24.05 19.90 -10.15
N ARG A 799 -24.50 19.87 -11.41
CA ARG A 799 -25.87 19.54 -11.82
C ARG A 799 -26.40 18.19 -11.31
N MET A 800 -25.55 17.21 -11.02
CA MET A 800 -25.92 15.92 -10.41
C MET A 800 -26.18 16.04 -8.90
N VAL A 801 -25.46 16.94 -8.22
CA VAL A 801 -25.65 17.22 -6.78
C VAL A 801 -26.87 18.14 -6.59
N ASN A 802 -26.97 19.19 -7.41
CA ASN A 802 -28.00 20.24 -7.33
C ASN A 802 -29.36 19.82 -7.95
N GLY A 803 -29.63 18.53 -8.10
CA GLY A 803 -30.96 17.98 -8.41
C GLY A 803 -31.52 18.23 -9.82
N GLN A 804 -30.73 18.69 -10.80
CA GLN A 804 -31.23 19.10 -12.13
C GLN A 804 -30.71 18.29 -13.33
N GLY A 805 -29.53 17.68 -13.20
CA GLY A 805 -28.69 17.26 -14.33
C GLY A 805 -28.93 15.85 -14.86
N LEU A 806 -28.22 14.90 -14.26
CA LEU A 806 -27.89 13.59 -14.86
C LEU A 806 -28.03 12.44 -13.86
N LYS A 807 -28.50 11.29 -14.35
CA LYS A 807 -28.51 9.98 -13.67
C LYS A 807 -27.30 9.16 -14.14
N LEU A 808 -26.79 8.25 -13.31
CA LEU A 808 -25.60 7.45 -13.64
C LEU A 808 -25.95 6.09 -14.27
N ILE A 809 -25.16 5.64 -15.25
CA ILE A 809 -25.15 4.28 -15.79
C ILE A 809 -23.73 3.72 -15.74
N GLU A 810 -23.58 2.57 -15.09
CA GLU A 810 -22.34 1.80 -15.03
C GLU A 810 -22.64 0.36 -15.49
N PRO A 811 -22.46 0.04 -16.79
CA PRO A 811 -22.80 -1.28 -17.33
C PRO A 811 -21.72 -2.33 -17.09
N LEU A 812 -20.54 -1.93 -16.61
CA LEU A 812 -19.41 -2.81 -16.30
C LEU A 812 -19.21 -3.03 -14.78
N ARG A 813 -20.13 -2.50 -13.96
CA ARG A 813 -20.06 -2.48 -12.49
C ARG A 813 -19.91 -3.87 -11.84
N GLU A 814 -20.40 -4.93 -12.50
CA GLU A 814 -20.35 -6.31 -12.00
C GLU A 814 -19.16 -7.13 -12.57
N LEU A 815 -18.27 -6.51 -13.36
CA LEU A 815 -17.22 -7.20 -14.11
C LEU A 815 -15.80 -6.90 -13.62
N PHE A 816 -14.93 -7.90 -13.76
CA PHE A 816 -13.47 -7.77 -13.64
C PHE A 816 -12.81 -7.38 -14.98
N LYS A 817 -11.54 -6.99 -14.90
CA LYS A 817 -10.75 -6.39 -16.00
C LYS A 817 -10.51 -7.34 -17.18
N ASP A 818 -10.42 -8.63 -16.90
CA ASP A 818 -10.31 -9.72 -17.86
C ASP A 818 -11.65 -10.08 -18.51
N GLU A 819 -12.73 -10.07 -17.73
CA GLU A 819 -14.10 -10.21 -18.25
C GLU A 819 -14.46 -9.08 -19.21
N VAL A 820 -14.12 -7.82 -18.88
CA VAL A 820 -14.29 -6.66 -19.77
C VAL A 820 -13.50 -6.79 -21.07
N ARG A 821 -12.34 -7.47 -21.05
CA ARG A 821 -11.59 -7.77 -22.27
C ARG A 821 -12.30 -8.80 -23.14
N GLU A 822 -12.83 -9.86 -22.55
CA GLU A 822 -13.60 -10.88 -23.27
C GLU A 822 -14.92 -10.32 -23.81
N LEU A 823 -15.61 -9.49 -23.03
CA LEU A 823 -16.77 -8.70 -23.45
C LEU A 823 -16.44 -7.82 -24.67
N GLY A 824 -15.24 -7.23 -24.71
CA GLY A 824 -14.76 -6.47 -25.86
C GLY A 824 -14.59 -7.30 -27.14
N ARG A 825 -14.12 -8.55 -27.02
CA ARG A 825 -14.00 -9.48 -28.16
C ARG A 825 -15.36 -9.86 -28.73
N GLU A 826 -16.31 -10.22 -27.86
CA GLU A 826 -17.68 -10.57 -28.24
C GLU A 826 -18.45 -9.36 -28.83
N LEU A 827 -18.09 -8.13 -28.44
CA LEU A 827 -18.58 -6.89 -29.06
C LEU A 827 -17.86 -6.50 -30.38
N GLY A 828 -16.95 -7.35 -30.86
CA GLY A 828 -16.24 -7.16 -32.14
C GLY A 828 -15.14 -6.10 -32.11
N ILE A 829 -14.65 -5.71 -30.92
CA ILE A 829 -13.56 -4.73 -30.78
C ILE A 829 -12.23 -5.42 -31.12
N SER A 830 -11.33 -4.72 -31.83
CA SER A 830 -10.07 -5.31 -32.29
C SER A 830 -9.13 -5.69 -31.13
N GLU A 831 -8.42 -6.81 -31.28
CA GLU A 831 -7.58 -7.40 -30.23
C GLU A 831 -6.47 -6.45 -29.74
N GLU A 832 -5.98 -5.53 -30.59
CA GLU A 832 -4.99 -4.51 -30.19
C GLU A 832 -5.56 -3.50 -29.18
N LEU A 833 -6.85 -3.17 -29.28
CA LEU A 833 -7.55 -2.29 -28.33
C LEU A 833 -7.90 -3.03 -27.03
N VAL A 834 -8.35 -4.27 -27.15
CA VAL A 834 -8.69 -5.16 -26.02
C VAL A 834 -7.44 -5.43 -25.17
N MET A 835 -6.32 -5.80 -25.80
CA MET A 835 -5.06 -6.11 -25.12
C MET A 835 -4.20 -4.86 -24.81
N ARG A 836 -4.67 -3.65 -25.13
CA ARG A 836 -4.02 -2.39 -24.78
C ARG A 836 -3.68 -2.35 -23.28
N HIS A 837 -2.45 -1.98 -22.97
CA HIS A 837 -2.00 -1.81 -21.58
C HIS A 837 -2.78 -0.67 -20.91
N PRO A 838 -3.18 -0.84 -19.63
CA PRO A 838 -3.83 0.22 -18.86
C PRO A 838 -3.05 1.54 -18.90
N PHE A 839 -3.81 2.63 -18.95
CA PHE A 839 -3.29 3.98 -18.89
C PHE A 839 -4.10 4.74 -17.83
N PRO A 840 -3.45 5.36 -16.83
CA PRO A 840 -4.14 6.06 -15.75
C PRO A 840 -4.86 7.31 -16.28
N GLY A 841 -5.96 7.73 -15.64
CA GLY A 841 -6.66 8.98 -15.98
C GLY A 841 -5.75 10.22 -15.95
N PRO A 842 -4.91 10.40 -14.90
CA PRO A 842 -3.83 11.40 -14.88
C PRO A 842 -2.75 11.26 -15.95
N GLY A 843 -2.75 10.18 -16.73
CA GLY A 843 -1.78 9.92 -17.80
C GLY A 843 -0.33 10.04 -17.35
N ILE A 844 0.45 10.81 -18.13
CA ILE A 844 1.87 11.05 -17.90
C ILE A 844 2.13 11.94 -16.67
N ALA A 845 1.14 12.66 -16.11
CA ALA A 845 1.35 13.56 -14.97
C ALA A 845 1.80 12.84 -13.67
N ILE A 846 1.43 11.56 -13.50
CA ILE A 846 1.93 10.70 -12.42
C ILE A 846 3.17 9.89 -12.82
N ARG A 847 3.56 9.92 -14.10
CA ARG A 847 4.81 9.34 -14.62
C ARG A 847 5.92 10.38 -14.78
N VAL A 848 5.65 11.62 -14.39
CA VAL A 848 6.65 12.67 -14.12
C VAL A 848 6.67 12.89 -12.62
N LEU A 849 7.74 12.45 -11.97
CA LEU A 849 7.95 12.64 -10.53
C LEU A 849 8.43 14.08 -10.27
N GLY A 850 8.00 14.68 -9.15
CA GLY A 850 8.17 16.11 -8.90
C GLY A 850 7.16 16.98 -9.67
N GLU A 851 7.51 18.25 -9.93
CA GLU A 851 6.69 19.16 -10.77
C GLU A 851 6.47 18.59 -12.18
N VAL A 852 5.35 18.96 -12.82
CA VAL A 852 4.98 18.52 -14.18
C VAL A 852 4.99 19.72 -15.14
N THR A 853 6.08 19.92 -15.87
CA THR A 853 6.12 20.90 -16.98
C THR A 853 5.90 20.28 -18.35
N ARG A 854 5.60 21.15 -19.33
CA ARG A 854 5.37 20.78 -20.74
C ARG A 854 6.59 20.06 -21.36
N GLU A 855 7.80 20.48 -21.02
CA GLU A 855 9.05 19.84 -21.46
C GLU A 855 9.23 18.45 -20.84
N GLN A 856 8.95 18.31 -19.53
CA GLN A 856 9.03 17.01 -18.85
C GLN A 856 8.03 16.00 -19.42
N VAL A 857 6.79 16.43 -19.67
CA VAL A 857 5.75 15.59 -20.30
C VAL A 857 6.17 15.20 -21.72
N ALA A 858 6.75 16.10 -22.51
CA ALA A 858 7.26 15.79 -23.85
C ALA A 858 8.41 14.76 -23.82
N ILE A 859 9.35 14.90 -22.88
CA ILE A 859 10.45 13.94 -22.67
C ILE A 859 9.91 12.55 -22.29
N ALA A 860 9.04 12.49 -21.28
CA ALA A 860 8.44 11.24 -20.81
C ALA A 860 7.61 10.57 -21.93
N ARG A 861 6.80 11.34 -22.65
CA ARG A 861 5.99 10.89 -23.80
C ARG A 861 6.85 10.26 -24.91
N LYS A 862 7.99 10.86 -25.26
CA LYS A 862 8.88 10.35 -26.30
C LYS A 862 9.61 9.07 -25.86
N ALA A 863 10.04 9.01 -24.60
CA ALA A 863 10.64 7.80 -24.03
C ALA A 863 9.64 6.63 -23.93
N ASP A 864 8.39 6.90 -23.54
CA ASP A 864 7.30 5.92 -23.47
C ASP A 864 6.98 5.37 -24.86
N PHE A 865 6.89 6.25 -25.87
CA PHE A 865 6.70 5.85 -27.26
C PHE A 865 7.79 4.89 -27.75
N ILE A 866 9.07 5.22 -27.56
CA ILE A 866 10.21 4.36 -27.97
C ILE A 866 10.16 2.99 -27.27
N PHE A 867 9.87 2.97 -25.96
CA PHE A 867 9.83 1.73 -25.18
C PHE A 867 8.67 0.82 -25.62
N ILE A 868 7.46 1.37 -25.78
CA ILE A 868 6.30 0.62 -26.26
C ILE A 868 6.48 0.15 -27.71
N GLU A 869 7.13 0.95 -28.57
CA GLU A 869 7.45 0.58 -29.95
C GLU A 869 8.40 -0.64 -30.01
N GLU A 870 9.47 -0.66 -29.20
CA GLU A 870 10.38 -1.81 -29.11
C GLU A 870 9.69 -3.06 -28.52
N ILE A 871 8.84 -2.89 -27.50
CA ILE A 871 8.02 -3.98 -26.94
C ILE A 871 7.10 -4.60 -28.01
N LYS A 872 6.48 -3.78 -28.87
CA LYS A 872 5.66 -4.24 -29.99
C LYS A 872 6.51 -4.93 -31.07
N LYS A 873 7.63 -4.34 -31.48
CA LYS A 873 8.57 -4.92 -32.47
C LYS A 873 9.06 -6.31 -32.09
N CYS A 874 9.30 -6.57 -30.80
CA CYS A 874 9.72 -7.89 -30.30
C CYS A 874 8.54 -8.86 -29.99
N GLY A 875 7.29 -8.49 -30.26
CA GLY A 875 6.13 -9.33 -29.96
C GLY A 875 5.93 -9.61 -28.46
N LEU A 876 6.44 -8.74 -27.59
CA LEU A 876 6.37 -8.89 -26.13
C LEU A 876 5.14 -8.23 -25.51
N TYR A 877 4.45 -7.34 -26.25
CA TYR A 877 3.34 -6.52 -25.75
C TYR A 877 2.25 -7.34 -25.02
N ASN A 878 1.77 -8.41 -25.65
CA ASN A 878 0.71 -9.27 -25.09
C ASN A 878 1.20 -10.21 -23.96
N LYS A 879 2.52 -10.28 -23.69
CA LYS A 879 3.10 -11.02 -22.56
C LYS A 879 3.29 -10.15 -21.32
N ILE A 880 3.02 -8.85 -21.43
CA ILE A 880 3.16 -7.84 -20.38
C ILE A 880 1.76 -7.33 -20.05
N SER A 881 1.42 -7.21 -18.77
CA SER A 881 0.11 -6.68 -18.35
C SER A 881 0.07 -5.16 -18.43
N GLN A 882 1.19 -4.51 -18.09
CA GLN A 882 1.41 -3.08 -18.27
C GLN A 882 2.91 -2.77 -18.39
N ALA A 883 3.27 -1.91 -19.34
CA ALA A 883 4.58 -1.25 -19.45
C ALA A 883 4.45 0.27 -19.60
N TYR A 884 5.46 1.01 -19.17
CA TYR A 884 5.62 2.44 -19.44
C TYR A 884 7.05 2.95 -19.20
N ALA A 885 7.35 4.14 -19.72
CA ALA A 885 8.51 4.93 -19.30
C ALA A 885 8.08 6.14 -18.44
N ALA A 886 8.94 6.56 -17.52
CA ALA A 886 8.67 7.64 -16.58
C ALA A 886 9.93 8.48 -16.31
N LEU A 887 9.73 9.74 -15.92
CA LEU A 887 10.78 10.71 -15.67
C LEU A 887 11.03 10.86 -14.17
N LEU A 888 12.27 10.62 -13.73
CA LEU A 888 12.68 10.82 -12.34
C LEU A 888 13.04 12.30 -12.08
N PRO A 889 12.92 12.81 -10.85
CA PRO A 889 13.17 14.23 -10.52
C PRO A 889 14.67 14.51 -10.33
N VAL A 890 15.53 13.73 -11.01
CA VAL A 890 16.99 13.75 -10.82
C VAL A 890 17.70 13.84 -12.15
N LYS A 891 18.81 14.59 -12.16
CA LYS A 891 19.73 14.68 -13.29
C LYS A 891 20.97 13.84 -13.02
N ALA A 892 21.49 13.24 -14.09
CA ALA A 892 22.74 12.49 -14.08
C ALA A 892 23.78 13.17 -14.97
N VAL A 893 25.05 12.90 -14.67
CA VAL A 893 26.15 13.22 -15.59
C VAL A 893 26.16 12.17 -16.70
N GLY A 894 26.24 12.66 -17.94
CA GLY A 894 26.48 11.86 -19.14
C GLY A 894 27.60 12.47 -20.00
N VAL A 895 27.95 11.77 -21.07
CA VAL A 895 28.86 12.24 -22.11
C VAL A 895 28.17 11.98 -23.45
N MET A 896 28.06 13.00 -24.28
CA MET A 896 27.41 12.96 -25.60
C MET A 896 28.34 13.60 -26.62
N GLY A 897 28.91 12.78 -27.51
CA GLY A 897 30.12 13.16 -28.24
C GLY A 897 31.24 13.52 -27.26
N ASP A 898 32.00 14.57 -27.54
CA ASP A 898 33.09 15.05 -26.67
C ASP A 898 32.60 15.95 -25.51
N MET A 899 31.29 16.20 -25.39
CA MET A 899 30.73 17.11 -24.39
C MET A 899 30.14 16.39 -23.18
N ARG A 900 30.45 16.90 -21.99
CA ARG A 900 29.83 16.47 -20.72
C ARG A 900 28.46 17.12 -20.56
N VAL A 901 27.41 16.32 -20.43
CA VAL A 901 26.02 16.76 -20.22
C VAL A 901 25.53 16.50 -18.80
N HIS A 902 24.54 17.26 -18.36
CA HIS A 902 23.83 17.05 -17.10
C HIS A 902 22.31 17.07 -17.35
N GLN A 903 21.74 15.88 -17.50
CA GLN A 903 20.44 15.63 -18.15
C GLN A 903 19.60 14.66 -17.32
N GLN A 904 18.31 14.55 -17.64
CA GLN A 904 17.33 13.78 -16.86
C GLN A 904 17.60 12.27 -16.92
N VAL A 905 17.01 11.54 -15.97
CA VAL A 905 16.99 10.08 -15.92
C VAL A 905 15.59 9.56 -16.20
N ILE A 906 15.48 8.65 -17.17
CA ILE A 906 14.26 7.87 -17.42
C ILE A 906 14.33 6.57 -16.62
N THR A 907 13.21 6.15 -16.04
CA THR A 907 13.00 4.77 -15.57
C THR A 907 12.00 4.06 -16.46
N LEU A 908 12.26 2.78 -16.72
CA LEU A 908 11.40 1.87 -17.47
C LEU A 908 10.72 0.92 -16.48
N ARG A 909 9.42 0.71 -16.67
CA ARG A 909 8.60 -0.19 -15.85
C ARG A 909 7.87 -1.19 -16.73
N ALA A 910 7.92 -2.48 -16.41
CA ALA A 910 7.04 -3.48 -17.00
C ALA A 910 6.71 -4.59 -16.00
N VAL A 911 5.44 -5.00 -15.95
CA VAL A 911 4.94 -5.98 -14.98
C VAL A 911 4.03 -7.04 -15.62
N GLN A 912 4.00 -8.21 -14.99
CA GLN A 912 3.07 -9.31 -15.24
C GLN A 912 2.16 -9.50 -14.03
N THR A 913 0.85 -9.51 -14.27
CA THR A 913 -0.20 -9.66 -13.27
C THR A 913 -1.50 -10.14 -13.92
N THR A 914 -2.29 -10.90 -13.16
CA THR A 914 -3.65 -11.30 -13.50
C THR A 914 -4.71 -10.37 -12.91
N ASP A 915 -4.42 -9.73 -11.77
CA ASP A 915 -5.38 -9.05 -10.89
C ASP A 915 -5.10 -7.55 -10.67
N PHE A 916 -3.91 -7.07 -11.06
CA PHE A 916 -3.31 -5.77 -10.71
C PHE A 916 -3.16 -5.51 -9.19
N MET A 917 -3.54 -6.46 -8.33
CA MET A 917 -3.39 -6.43 -6.88
C MET A 917 -2.03 -7.01 -6.44
N THR A 918 -1.54 -8.04 -7.14
CA THR A 918 -0.17 -8.54 -7.04
C THR A 918 0.51 -8.49 -8.42
N ALA A 919 1.79 -8.14 -8.50
CA ALA A 919 2.47 -8.03 -9.78
C ALA A 919 3.96 -8.39 -9.69
N ASN A 920 4.41 -9.24 -10.61
CA ASN A 920 5.82 -9.59 -10.78
C ASN A 920 6.46 -8.72 -11.87
N VAL A 921 7.72 -8.34 -11.68
CA VAL A 921 8.48 -7.60 -12.71
C VAL A 921 8.68 -8.47 -13.97
N PHE A 922 8.41 -7.91 -15.15
CA PHE A 922 8.69 -8.57 -16.41
C PHE A 922 10.21 -8.73 -16.60
N ARG A 923 10.67 -9.91 -17.04
CA ARG A 923 12.10 -10.17 -17.26
C ARG A 923 12.42 -10.03 -18.74
N PHE A 924 12.95 -8.87 -19.12
CA PHE A 924 13.55 -8.65 -20.44
C PHE A 924 14.94 -9.29 -20.54
N ASP A 925 15.32 -9.69 -21.75
CA ASP A 925 16.71 -10.01 -22.08
C ASP A 925 17.58 -8.74 -22.02
N TRP A 926 18.86 -8.89 -21.66
CA TRP A 926 19.74 -7.74 -21.46
C TRP A 926 19.94 -6.91 -22.75
N GLU A 927 20.07 -7.58 -23.89
CA GLU A 927 20.18 -6.97 -25.22
C GLU A 927 18.98 -6.06 -25.55
N PHE A 928 17.78 -6.43 -25.10
CA PHE A 928 16.58 -5.61 -25.29
C PHE A 928 16.67 -4.32 -24.46
N LEU A 929 17.07 -4.42 -23.19
CA LEU A 929 17.23 -3.25 -22.31
C LEU A 929 18.35 -2.32 -22.79
N GLU A 930 19.46 -2.89 -23.26
CA GLU A 930 20.59 -2.14 -23.84
C GLU A 930 20.17 -1.38 -25.11
N ARG A 931 19.41 -2.02 -26.01
CA ARG A 931 18.90 -1.39 -27.23
C ARG A 931 17.89 -0.27 -26.92
N VAL A 932 16.94 -0.50 -26.02
CA VAL A 932 15.98 0.55 -25.59
C VAL A 932 16.70 1.71 -24.93
N SER A 933 17.64 1.44 -24.01
CA SER A 933 18.45 2.46 -23.33
C SER A 933 19.23 3.32 -24.33
N THR A 934 19.87 2.68 -25.30
CA THR A 934 20.63 3.36 -26.37
C THR A 934 19.72 4.22 -27.24
N ARG A 935 18.55 3.71 -27.66
CA ARG A 935 17.58 4.50 -28.44
C ARG A 935 17.07 5.70 -27.65
N ILE A 936 16.68 5.54 -26.39
CA ILE A 936 16.17 6.64 -25.56
C ILE A 936 17.25 7.73 -25.37
N CYS A 937 18.49 7.38 -25.02
CA CYS A 937 19.58 8.35 -24.85
C CYS A 937 19.98 9.06 -26.15
N ASN A 938 19.79 8.44 -27.32
CA ASN A 938 20.14 9.04 -28.62
C ASN A 938 18.98 9.84 -29.25
N GLU A 939 17.73 9.43 -29.02
CA GLU A 939 16.55 10.03 -29.67
C GLU A 939 15.80 11.02 -28.76
N VAL A 940 15.92 10.92 -27.43
CA VAL A 940 15.22 11.81 -26.47
C VAL A 940 16.17 12.88 -25.95
N GLU A 941 16.09 14.06 -26.57
CA GLU A 941 16.83 15.24 -26.11
C GLU A 941 16.53 15.54 -24.63
N GLY A 942 17.58 15.80 -23.85
CA GLY A 942 17.46 16.06 -22.42
C GLY A 942 17.55 14.83 -21.51
N VAL A 943 17.75 13.62 -22.05
CA VAL A 943 17.95 12.37 -21.29
C VAL A 943 19.34 11.77 -21.55
N CYS A 944 20.11 11.50 -20.50
CA CYS A 944 21.43 10.85 -20.63
C CYS A 944 21.57 9.51 -19.89
N ARG A 945 20.48 9.00 -19.29
CA ARG A 945 20.49 7.76 -18.53
C ARG A 945 19.11 7.12 -18.47
N VAL A 946 19.10 5.80 -18.56
CA VAL A 946 17.93 4.95 -18.41
C VAL A 946 18.18 3.91 -17.31
N VAL A 947 17.17 3.61 -16.51
CA VAL A 947 17.17 2.53 -15.50
C VAL A 947 15.92 1.65 -15.67
N TYR A 948 15.89 0.47 -15.04
CA TYR A 948 14.74 -0.44 -15.05
C TYR A 948 14.31 -0.76 -13.62
N ASP A 949 13.02 -0.61 -13.32
CA ASP A 949 12.49 -0.89 -11.98
C ASP A 949 12.26 -2.39 -11.74
N MET A 950 13.07 -2.96 -10.86
CA MET A 950 13.05 -4.38 -10.47
C MET A 950 12.19 -4.69 -9.22
N THR A 951 11.34 -3.75 -8.78
CA THR A 951 10.48 -3.90 -7.59
C THR A 951 9.15 -4.58 -7.93
N SER A 952 8.85 -5.75 -7.34
CA SER A 952 7.51 -6.38 -7.45
C SER A 952 6.46 -5.65 -6.59
N LYS A 953 5.17 -5.93 -6.84
CA LYS A 953 4.04 -5.56 -5.97
C LYS A 953 3.53 -6.80 -5.22
N PRO A 954 3.62 -6.87 -3.87
CA PRO A 954 4.38 -5.98 -2.96
C PRO A 954 5.92 -6.17 -3.10
N PRO A 955 6.75 -5.26 -2.56
CA PRO A 955 6.41 -4.09 -1.74
C PRO A 955 6.09 -2.80 -2.52
N GLY A 956 6.43 -2.72 -3.81
CA GLY A 956 6.17 -1.53 -4.63
C GLY A 956 4.75 -1.48 -5.22
N THR A 957 4.42 -0.37 -5.87
CA THR A 957 3.21 -0.19 -6.70
C THR A 957 3.52 -0.45 -8.19
N ILE A 958 2.50 -0.40 -9.06
CA ILE A 958 2.71 -0.56 -10.52
C ILE A 958 3.11 0.77 -11.16
N GLU A 959 2.31 1.83 -10.96
CA GLU A 959 2.75 3.22 -11.08
C GLU A 959 3.67 3.59 -9.89
N MET A 960 4.41 4.70 -10.00
CA MET A 960 5.25 5.26 -8.92
C MET A 960 4.58 6.43 -8.20
#